data_AF-A0A0N5A2I4-F1
#
_entry.id   AF-A0A0N5A2I4-F1
#
_cell.length_a   1.000
_cell.length_b   1.000
_cell.length_c   1.000
_cell.angle_alpha   90.00
_cell.angle_beta   90.00
_cell.angle_gamma   90.00
#
_symmetry.space_group_name_H-M   'P 1'
#
loop_
_entity.id
_entity.type
_entity.pdbx_description
1 polymer ?
#
loop_
_entity_poly.entity_id
_entity_poly.type
_entity_poly.pdbx_seq_one_letter_code
_entity_poly.pdbx_strand_id
1 'polypeptide(L)'
;MISERKEPKRSRNSVIFAVTVVGIFVLLSLIILRFALQHHEENDLSQQESIISTTSDVFLSKHDDNKDNIKKFETVINNLEKDEKILKEVLSTEKTKSSTIPTTIGSIPETTTTVQVPTTEELTTTTTTTTKAPTTTTEIPTTTTEAPTTTTEEPTTTSTTTTETPTTTTTTTTTEAPVITTEESVTTTTEEPIITTEEPVVEGTISDEICEIPSTLSQCPEISQQSPKTYPSIQEIFKTFTPETFKLNLTIPTLSYPLKVTGGITTELTILSKTSTLQINIGSTINYIHPTDIQLYNCKNKQFICLHSITRLMANDMLIFHLSSPVEEETKVILRITKFTSYVEQRSNVVNLQSPHRWQKGTSSLILTTTFGVKNSRMMFPCFDSMSIKIPTTLSIITNTNYNVKSNFPLSSLNTINEELNEFIFTEYGKISANQISFSIHKDIENLFDKSSKPEIELITGQHIKKKDFTWLFEEVHSVIREMESLTNISYPLPKITIIASSINYDILSSPGIIVVKEASLEYSKYYQTHTFLTKAVIQQWIGNAISVERRNELCIQDGLSTYLEWTISSKLPSVNMKVSDRYLEAKTRSMRNEDSGFDSELLLRDIKDLSDINVKCSNKAPLLFHMLSKTFGGHHFLTKLLTTITNKHLWSTINLNKLSESIFQVTQSKQAQNLVNQFFHKSGYSALQVSININTLNIKPITNGNWTNFDLPIQFIGTKNTKYTGKSTIDTTVNIDPSTSYIIADPSNALYARILYNSNNYKSIASCTPDCDGIEKQNIERIFNDFCWGLLNNKLTYSTSIESDTKTEKDTWKQFFKIISKKNREGIFSTRDYRDEVISQECNCCLDKSSARSSACKWIWKDKCEKIDVVKKTFYK
;
A
#
# COMPACT_ATOMS: atom_id res chain seq x y z
N MET A 1 -37.80 38.04 18.26
CA MET A 1 -36.91 38.60 17.21
C MET A 1 -36.41 37.47 16.34
N ILE A 2 -36.78 37.44 15.05
CA ILE A 2 -36.15 36.59 14.03
C ILE A 2 -35.93 37.49 12.82
N SER A 3 -34.72 37.47 12.23
CA SER A 3 -34.35 38.35 11.12
C SER A 3 -34.08 37.53 9.88
N GLU A 4 -34.96 37.64 8.89
CA GLU A 4 -34.73 37.09 7.55
C GLU A 4 -33.61 37.87 6.85
N ARG A 5 -32.45 37.24 6.63
CA ARG A 5 -31.44 37.77 5.70
C ARG A 5 -31.78 37.32 4.28
N LYS A 6 -32.29 38.26 3.47
CA LYS A 6 -32.39 38.09 2.02
C LYS A 6 -30.99 37.99 1.41
N GLU A 7 -30.75 36.97 0.59
CA GLU A 7 -29.52 36.90 -0.20
C GLU A 7 -29.47 38.02 -1.27
N PRO A 8 -28.30 38.64 -1.51
CA PRO A 8 -28.14 39.61 -2.59
C PRO A 8 -28.05 38.92 -3.95
N LYS A 9 -28.82 39.39 -4.94
CA LYS A 9 -28.74 38.90 -6.33
C LYS A 9 -27.31 39.06 -6.86
N ARG A 10 -26.61 37.93 -7.05
CA ARG A 10 -25.24 37.86 -7.56
C ARG A 10 -25.14 38.57 -8.92
N SER A 11 -24.31 39.62 -9.01
CA SER A 11 -24.24 40.43 -10.22
C SER A 11 -23.66 39.63 -11.40
N ARG A 12 -24.14 39.94 -12.62
CA ARG A 12 -23.68 39.29 -13.87
C ARG A 12 -22.16 39.38 -14.04
N ASN A 13 -21.54 40.45 -13.54
CA ASN A 13 -20.10 40.68 -13.56
C ASN A 13 -19.32 39.71 -12.65
N SER A 14 -19.90 39.26 -11.53
CA SER A 14 -19.28 38.24 -10.65
C SER A 14 -19.17 36.88 -11.34
N VAL A 15 -20.18 36.51 -12.15
CA VAL A 15 -20.16 35.27 -12.93
C VAL A 15 -19.14 35.37 -14.06
N ILE A 16 -19.09 36.50 -14.78
CA ILE A 16 -18.09 36.75 -15.82
C ILE A 16 -16.68 36.66 -15.23
N PHE A 17 -16.40 37.36 -14.13
CA PHE A 17 -15.09 37.33 -13.47
C PHE A 17 -14.66 35.92 -13.05
N ALA A 18 -15.58 35.12 -12.48
CA ALA A 18 -15.30 33.73 -12.14
C ALA A 18 -14.94 32.88 -13.38
N VAL A 19 -15.67 33.05 -14.49
CA VAL A 19 -15.37 32.35 -15.75
C VAL A 19 -14.02 32.80 -16.33
N THR A 20 -13.67 34.10 -16.26
CA THR A 20 -12.36 34.59 -16.70
C THR A 20 -11.22 34.01 -15.87
N VAL A 21 -11.35 33.95 -14.55
CA VAL A 21 -10.34 33.35 -13.65
C VAL A 21 -10.16 31.85 -13.94
N VAL A 22 -11.25 31.10 -14.12
CA VAL A 22 -11.17 29.68 -14.50
C VAL A 22 -10.49 29.50 -15.86
N GLY A 23 -10.82 30.34 -16.84
CA GLY A 23 -10.16 30.35 -18.16
C GLY A 23 -8.64 30.60 -18.08
N ILE A 24 -8.22 31.55 -17.23
CA ILE A 24 -6.79 31.83 -16.97
C ILE A 24 -6.09 30.63 -16.33
N PHE A 25 -6.72 29.97 -15.36
CA PHE A 25 -6.17 28.76 -14.73
C PHE A 25 -6.03 27.59 -15.71
N VAL A 26 -7.01 27.37 -16.60
CA VAL A 26 -6.93 26.37 -17.66
C VAL A 26 -5.79 26.70 -18.65
N LEU A 27 -5.67 27.97 -19.06
CA LEU A 27 -4.60 28.41 -19.96
C LEU A 27 -3.20 28.22 -19.35
N LEU A 28 -3.01 28.60 -18.08
CA LEU A 28 -1.77 28.36 -17.33
C LEU A 28 -1.46 26.87 -17.21
N SER A 29 -2.46 26.03 -16.94
CA SER A 29 -2.30 24.58 -16.84
C SER A 29 -1.85 23.96 -18.18
N LEU A 30 -2.40 24.43 -19.31
CA LEU A 30 -1.99 24.01 -20.65
C LEU A 30 -0.58 24.50 -21.02
N ILE A 31 -0.19 25.71 -20.60
CA ILE A 31 1.18 26.22 -20.80
C ILE A 31 2.18 25.40 -20.00
N ILE A 32 1.90 25.10 -18.72
CA ILE A 32 2.74 24.26 -17.86
C ILE A 32 2.86 22.84 -18.45
N LEU A 33 1.76 22.24 -18.90
CA LEU A 33 1.77 20.93 -19.56
C LEU A 33 2.61 20.94 -20.85
N ARG A 34 2.56 22.02 -21.63
CA ARG A 34 3.36 22.16 -22.86
C ARG A 34 4.86 22.28 -22.56
N PHE A 35 5.25 23.03 -21.53
CA PHE A 35 6.64 23.08 -21.05
C PHE A 35 7.10 21.73 -20.47
N ALA A 36 6.24 21.02 -19.73
CA ALA A 36 6.57 19.71 -19.18
C ALA A 36 6.79 18.65 -20.29
N LEU A 37 5.96 18.66 -21.35
CA LEU A 37 6.14 17.81 -22.52
C LEU A 37 7.42 18.16 -23.29
N GLN A 38 7.65 19.45 -23.57
CA GLN A 38 8.84 19.90 -24.29
C GLN A 38 10.14 19.58 -23.53
N HIS A 39 10.13 19.68 -22.19
CA HIS A 39 11.28 19.30 -21.38
C HIS A 39 11.43 17.77 -21.22
N HIS A 40 10.36 16.98 -21.37
CA HIS A 40 10.47 15.52 -21.48
C HIS A 40 11.16 15.11 -22.79
N GLU A 41 10.80 15.78 -23.89
CA GLU A 41 11.37 15.56 -25.23
C GLU A 41 12.88 15.90 -25.27
N GLU A 42 13.30 16.97 -24.60
CA GLU A 42 14.73 17.31 -24.38
C GLU A 42 15.48 16.28 -23.50
N ASN A 43 14.82 15.70 -22.49
CA ASN A 43 15.41 14.68 -21.61
C ASN A 43 15.52 13.31 -22.31
N ASP A 44 14.60 12.97 -23.21
CA ASP A 44 14.67 11.71 -23.98
C ASP A 44 15.77 11.77 -25.06
N LEU A 45 15.92 12.92 -25.74
CA LEU A 45 17.02 13.16 -26.67
C LEU A 45 18.40 13.06 -26.00
N SER A 46 18.58 13.74 -24.86
CA SER A 46 19.86 13.68 -24.12
C SER A 46 20.12 12.31 -23.49
N GLN A 47 19.07 11.55 -23.12
CA GLN A 47 19.25 10.13 -22.78
C GLN A 47 19.69 9.28 -23.98
N GLN A 48 19.12 9.47 -25.18
CA GLN A 48 19.57 8.76 -26.38
C GLN A 48 21.05 9.06 -26.71
N GLU A 49 21.50 10.32 -26.65
CA GLU A 49 22.92 10.66 -26.85
C GLU A 49 23.83 10.01 -25.78
N SER A 50 23.38 9.92 -24.53
CA SER A 50 24.12 9.23 -23.45
C SER A 50 24.20 7.70 -23.65
N ILE A 51 23.20 7.10 -24.29
CA ILE A 51 23.16 5.66 -24.61
C ILE A 51 24.05 5.38 -25.82
N ILE A 52 24.09 6.27 -26.81
CA ILE A 52 24.97 6.13 -27.99
C ILE A 52 26.46 6.25 -27.59
N SER A 53 26.81 7.21 -26.73
CA SER A 53 28.20 7.32 -26.23
C SER A 53 28.62 6.13 -25.36
N THR A 54 27.78 5.69 -24.42
CA THR A 54 28.11 4.53 -23.57
C THR A 54 28.12 3.19 -24.33
N THR A 55 27.33 3.02 -25.40
CA THR A 55 27.41 1.81 -26.24
C THR A 55 28.65 1.80 -27.15
N SER A 56 29.13 2.95 -27.61
CA SER A 56 30.41 3.10 -28.30
C SER A 56 31.59 2.62 -27.43
N ASP A 57 31.72 3.18 -26.22
CA ASP A 57 32.85 2.88 -25.33
C ASP A 57 32.86 1.44 -24.84
N VAL A 58 31.69 0.82 -24.67
CA VAL A 58 31.58 -0.60 -24.30
C VAL A 58 32.01 -1.51 -25.46
N PHE A 59 31.65 -1.20 -26.71
CA PHE A 59 32.01 -2.04 -27.86
C PHE A 59 33.50 -2.00 -28.22
N LEU A 60 34.18 -0.87 -28.00
CA LEU A 60 35.62 -0.73 -28.27
C LEU A 60 36.52 -1.46 -27.26
N SER A 61 35.95 -2.10 -26.22
CA SER A 61 36.69 -2.78 -25.15
C SER A 61 36.88 -4.29 -25.34
N LYS A 62 36.34 -4.90 -26.40
CA LYS A 62 36.41 -6.35 -26.66
C LYS A 62 36.56 -6.68 -28.15
N HIS A 63 37.39 -7.70 -28.41
CA HIS A 63 37.72 -8.28 -29.72
C HIS A 63 38.67 -7.48 -30.62
N ASP A 64 39.96 -7.69 -30.38
CA ASP A 64 40.87 -8.02 -31.48
C ASP A 64 40.40 -9.28 -32.25
N ASP A 65 41.03 -9.55 -33.39
CA ASP A 65 40.81 -10.73 -34.27
C ASP A 65 39.50 -10.81 -35.08
N ASN A 66 39.18 -9.77 -35.89
CA ASN A 66 38.70 -10.02 -37.27
C ASN A 66 38.87 -8.85 -38.25
N LYS A 67 39.84 -8.94 -39.17
CA LYS A 67 40.24 -7.79 -40.01
C LYS A 67 39.42 -7.55 -41.28
N ASP A 68 38.66 -8.54 -41.76
CA ASP A 68 37.89 -8.43 -43.01
C ASP A 68 36.43 -7.95 -42.82
N ASN A 69 35.86 -8.07 -41.62
CA ASN A 69 34.52 -7.56 -41.33
C ASN A 69 34.48 -6.02 -41.22
N ILE A 70 35.59 -5.41 -40.76
CA ILE A 70 35.70 -3.95 -40.53
C ILE A 70 35.43 -3.16 -41.83
N LYS A 71 36.06 -3.55 -42.95
CA LYS A 71 35.89 -2.87 -44.25
C LYS A 71 34.45 -2.88 -44.78
N LYS A 72 33.66 -3.92 -44.45
CA LYS A 72 32.23 -3.96 -44.79
C LYS A 72 31.43 -2.97 -43.95
N PHE A 73 31.75 -2.81 -42.67
CA PHE A 73 31.10 -1.84 -41.79
C PHE A 73 31.44 -0.39 -42.14
N GLU A 74 32.72 -0.09 -42.42
CA GLU A 74 33.15 1.23 -42.91
C GLU A 74 32.39 1.66 -44.17
N THR A 75 32.14 0.72 -45.09
CA THR A 75 31.38 0.96 -46.32
C THR A 75 29.90 1.31 -46.05
N VAL A 76 29.30 0.80 -44.97
CA VAL A 76 27.90 1.10 -44.60
C VAL A 76 27.81 2.46 -43.89
N ILE A 77 28.73 2.75 -42.98
CA ILE A 77 28.77 4.04 -42.24
C ILE A 77 28.99 5.21 -43.22
N ASN A 78 29.92 5.08 -44.17
CA ASN A 78 30.18 6.10 -45.20
C ASN A 78 29.00 6.38 -46.14
N ASN A 79 27.99 5.49 -46.20
CA ASN A 79 26.74 5.76 -46.93
C ASN A 79 25.72 6.48 -46.04
N LEU A 80 25.58 6.06 -44.77
CA LEU A 80 24.66 6.69 -43.81
C LEU A 80 25.02 8.16 -43.51
N GLU A 81 26.31 8.47 -43.32
CA GLU A 81 26.78 9.86 -43.17
C GLU A 81 26.50 10.73 -44.41
N LYS A 82 26.36 10.11 -45.58
CA LYS A 82 26.08 10.79 -46.85
C LYS A 82 24.62 11.21 -46.93
N ASP A 83 23.71 10.32 -46.56
CA ASP A 83 22.27 10.57 -46.55
C ASP A 83 21.89 11.60 -45.48
N GLU A 84 22.51 11.55 -44.30
CA GLU A 84 22.31 12.56 -43.25
C GLU A 84 22.77 13.96 -43.67
N LYS A 85 23.84 14.05 -44.47
CA LYS A 85 24.36 15.31 -44.99
C LYS A 85 23.43 15.96 -46.01
N ILE A 86 22.81 15.15 -46.88
CA ILE A 86 21.77 15.60 -47.82
C ILE A 86 20.55 16.12 -47.04
N LEU A 87 20.12 15.43 -45.97
CA LEU A 87 18.99 15.86 -45.15
C LEU A 87 19.24 17.20 -44.44
N LYS A 88 20.49 17.48 -44.04
CA LYS A 88 20.90 18.73 -43.38
C LYS A 88 21.00 19.93 -44.32
N GLU A 89 21.34 19.76 -45.60
CA GLU A 89 21.29 20.86 -46.57
C GLU A 89 19.84 21.30 -46.87
N VAL A 90 18.91 20.35 -47.03
CA VAL A 90 17.48 20.60 -47.33
C VAL A 90 16.75 21.40 -46.24
N LEU A 91 17.23 21.39 -45.00
CA LEU A 91 16.60 22.06 -43.85
C LEU A 91 17.20 23.45 -43.52
N SER A 92 18.11 23.97 -44.34
CA SER A 92 18.94 25.14 -44.01
C SER A 92 18.50 26.49 -44.60
N THR A 93 17.37 26.55 -45.33
CA THR A 93 16.85 27.78 -45.97
C THR A 93 15.53 28.30 -45.39
N GLU A 94 15.42 29.63 -45.34
CA GLU A 94 14.26 30.48 -45.01
C GLU A 94 13.79 30.59 -43.54
N LYS A 95 14.07 31.77 -42.96
CA LYS A 95 13.39 32.34 -41.78
C LYS A 95 13.03 33.81 -42.04
N THR A 96 11.82 34.21 -41.64
CA THR A 96 11.25 35.59 -41.70
C THR A 96 10.88 36.08 -43.13
N LYS A 97 9.77 36.80 -43.41
CA LYS A 97 8.93 37.74 -42.61
C LYS A 97 7.44 37.79 -43.05
N SER A 98 6.58 38.18 -42.10
CA SER A 98 5.39 39.08 -42.19
C SER A 98 4.50 39.24 -43.47
N SER A 99 3.20 38.93 -43.31
CA SER A 99 2.00 39.68 -43.79
C SER A 99 1.49 39.62 -45.27
N THR A 100 0.15 39.52 -45.38
CA THR A 100 -0.78 40.01 -46.46
C THR A 100 -0.75 39.43 -47.90
N ILE A 101 -1.70 38.51 -48.20
CA ILE A 101 -2.87 38.64 -49.13
C ILE A 101 -2.74 39.62 -50.34
N PRO A 102 -3.17 39.33 -51.63
CA PRO A 102 -3.79 38.12 -52.26
C PRO A 102 -3.28 37.70 -53.69
N THR A 103 -3.97 36.72 -54.32
CA THR A 103 -4.34 36.58 -55.78
C THR A 103 -3.38 36.05 -56.89
N THR A 104 -3.69 34.82 -57.35
CA THR A 104 -3.96 34.35 -58.75
C THR A 104 -2.92 34.26 -59.91
N ILE A 105 -3.09 33.15 -60.68
CA ILE A 105 -2.84 32.90 -62.14
C ILE A 105 -1.47 32.33 -62.62
N GLY A 106 -1.56 31.19 -63.33
CA GLY A 106 -0.63 30.67 -64.36
C GLY A 106 0.58 29.83 -63.90
N SER A 107 1.12 28.87 -64.67
CA SER A 107 0.59 28.02 -65.76
C SER A 107 1.62 26.97 -66.22
N ILE A 108 1.25 25.68 -66.17
CA ILE A 108 1.50 24.53 -67.10
C ILE A 108 2.39 24.84 -68.35
N PRO A 109 3.44 24.03 -68.68
CA PRO A 109 3.27 22.70 -69.34
C PRO A 109 4.20 21.54 -68.84
N GLU A 110 3.69 20.30 -68.71
CA GLU A 110 3.87 19.09 -69.60
C GLU A 110 5.21 18.34 -69.38
N THR A 111 5.36 17.01 -69.54
CA THR A 111 4.67 15.96 -70.35
C THR A 111 4.41 14.66 -69.53
N THR A 112 3.21 14.08 -69.41
CA THR A 112 2.42 13.22 -70.34
C THR A 112 2.95 11.80 -70.69
N THR A 113 2.38 10.77 -70.02
CA THR A 113 1.73 9.55 -70.59
C THR A 113 0.99 8.81 -69.43
N THR A 114 -0.34 8.81 -69.24
CA THR A 114 -1.49 8.19 -70.00
C THR A 114 -1.54 6.66 -69.91
N VAL A 115 -2.65 5.97 -69.58
CA VAL A 115 -4.09 6.31 -69.25
C VAL A 115 -4.68 5.11 -68.41
N GLN A 116 -5.91 4.89 -67.88
CA GLN A 116 -7.34 5.29 -67.96
C GLN A 116 -8.01 4.93 -66.58
N VAL A 117 -9.17 5.40 -66.05
CA VAL A 117 -10.38 6.17 -66.48
C VAL A 117 -11.41 5.35 -67.31
N PRO A 118 -12.75 5.38 -67.07
CA PRO A 118 -13.63 6.16 -66.15
C PRO A 118 -14.42 5.23 -65.14
N THR A 119 -15.48 5.57 -64.38
CA THR A 119 -16.64 6.51 -64.53
C THR A 119 -17.23 6.86 -63.13
N THR A 120 -17.38 8.14 -62.68
CA THR A 120 -18.55 9.10 -62.79
C THR A 120 -19.83 8.59 -62.08
N GLU A 121 -20.60 9.33 -61.25
CA GLU A 121 -21.20 10.68 -61.38
C GLU A 121 -21.30 11.55 -60.07
N GLU A 122 -21.98 12.70 -60.16
CA GLU A 122 -21.97 13.92 -59.30
C GLU A 122 -23.39 14.55 -59.21
N LEU A 123 -23.74 15.35 -58.16
CA LEU A 123 -24.54 16.63 -58.26
C LEU A 123 -24.84 17.38 -56.92
N THR A 124 -24.31 18.62 -56.82
CA THR A 124 -24.94 19.93 -56.45
C THR A 124 -25.94 20.20 -55.29
N THR A 125 -25.56 21.19 -54.43
CA THR A 125 -26.31 22.40 -53.90
C THR A 125 -27.67 22.23 -53.14
N THR A 126 -28.26 23.20 -52.40
CA THR A 126 -28.23 24.69 -52.36
C THR A 126 -28.57 25.26 -50.95
N THR A 127 -28.51 26.59 -50.75
CA THR A 127 -28.74 27.37 -49.50
C THR A 127 -30.24 27.72 -49.24
N THR A 128 -30.75 28.62 -48.35
CA THR A 128 -30.23 29.89 -47.76
C THR A 128 -31.04 30.45 -46.55
N THR A 129 -30.35 31.08 -45.58
CA THR A 129 -30.70 32.29 -44.75
C THR A 129 -31.92 32.42 -43.77
N THR A 130 -31.59 32.80 -42.51
CA THR A 130 -32.09 33.93 -41.65
C THR A 130 -33.40 33.97 -40.81
N THR A 131 -33.19 34.35 -39.52
CA THR A 131 -33.86 35.38 -38.66
C THR A 131 -35.14 35.17 -37.81
N LYS A 132 -34.96 35.50 -36.51
CA LYS A 132 -35.81 36.28 -35.56
C LYS A 132 -37.04 35.64 -34.89
N ALA A 133 -37.38 36.22 -33.74
CA ALA A 133 -38.51 35.93 -32.84
C ALA A 133 -39.25 37.23 -32.47
N PRO A 134 -40.44 37.14 -31.82
CA PRO A 134 -40.87 38.16 -30.85
C PRO A 134 -41.47 37.57 -29.54
N THR A 135 -41.96 38.44 -28.65
CA THR A 135 -42.33 38.17 -27.24
C THR A 135 -43.63 38.86 -26.78
N THR A 136 -44.40 38.22 -25.88
CA THR A 136 -45.39 38.81 -24.93
C THR A 136 -45.57 37.82 -23.74
N THR A 137 -45.80 38.13 -22.44
CA THR A 137 -46.63 39.10 -21.65
C THR A 137 -48.15 38.78 -21.65
N THR A 138 -48.98 38.91 -20.57
CA THR A 138 -48.79 39.23 -19.12
C THR A 138 -49.29 38.05 -18.21
N GLU A 139 -50.02 38.05 -17.07
CA GLU A 139 -50.68 39.02 -16.13
C GLU A 139 -50.81 38.40 -14.69
N ILE A 140 -51.23 39.15 -13.65
CA ILE A 140 -51.52 38.66 -12.26
C ILE A 140 -52.80 39.35 -11.69
N PRO A 141 -53.53 38.74 -10.72
CA PRO A 141 -53.99 39.52 -9.55
C PRO A 141 -53.94 38.81 -8.17
N THR A 142 -54.04 39.60 -7.09
CA THR A 142 -54.11 39.23 -5.64
C THR A 142 -55.58 39.01 -5.17
N THR A 143 -55.96 38.56 -3.94
CA THR A 143 -55.95 39.19 -2.57
C THR A 143 -56.65 38.24 -1.53
N THR A 144 -56.72 38.38 -0.19
CA THR A 144 -55.89 38.90 0.95
C THR A 144 -56.66 38.59 2.29
N THR A 145 -55.95 38.38 3.43
CA THR A 145 -56.46 38.32 4.87
C THR A 145 -57.49 37.21 5.26
N GLU A 146 -57.76 36.85 6.54
CA GLU A 146 -57.43 37.40 7.88
C GLU A 146 -57.28 36.29 8.99
N ALA A 147 -57.20 36.64 10.28
CA ALA A 147 -57.02 35.76 11.48
C ALA A 147 -58.31 35.80 12.40
N PRO A 148 -58.39 35.45 13.74
CA PRO A 148 -57.36 35.10 14.76
C PRO A 148 -57.75 34.06 15.89
N THR A 149 -56.90 34.00 16.95
CA THR A 149 -57.18 33.68 18.39
C THR A 149 -57.22 32.25 18.98
N THR A 150 -57.12 32.20 20.34
CA THR A 150 -56.85 31.07 21.28
C THR A 150 -58.14 30.58 22.01
N THR A 151 -58.22 29.70 23.04
CA THR A 151 -57.31 29.32 24.18
C THR A 151 -57.80 28.04 24.94
N THR A 152 -56.89 27.39 25.70
CA THR A 152 -57.02 26.53 26.94
C THR A 152 -58.12 25.45 27.14
N GLU A 153 -57.74 24.21 27.51
CA GLU A 153 -57.99 23.50 28.82
C GLU A 153 -57.78 21.96 28.81
N GLU A 154 -57.73 21.35 30.00
CA GLU A 154 -57.50 19.93 30.38
C GLU A 154 -58.73 19.43 31.23
N PRO A 155 -58.85 18.25 31.91
CA PRO A 155 -58.01 17.03 31.99
C PRO A 155 -58.76 15.63 32.05
N THR A 156 -58.01 14.54 32.33
CA THR A 156 -58.36 13.31 33.11
C THR A 156 -59.38 12.21 32.66
N THR A 157 -58.86 10.97 32.44
CA THR A 157 -59.34 9.63 32.93
C THR A 157 -60.69 9.04 32.42
N THR A 158 -61.02 7.72 32.44
CA THR A 158 -60.37 6.44 32.88
C THR A 158 -60.94 5.21 32.14
N SER A 159 -60.22 4.07 32.12
CA SER A 159 -60.73 2.66 32.15
C SER A 159 -61.55 2.11 30.95
N THR A 160 -61.56 0.82 30.54
CA THR A 160 -60.78 -0.44 30.80
C THR A 160 -61.19 -1.48 29.70
N THR A 161 -60.61 -2.68 29.48
CA THR A 161 -59.63 -3.48 30.26
C THR A 161 -58.43 -3.92 29.38
N THR A 162 -58.00 -5.18 29.08
CA THR A 162 -58.45 -6.57 29.39
C THR A 162 -57.28 -7.59 29.24
N THR A 163 -57.58 -8.88 29.41
CA THR A 163 -56.77 -10.13 29.46
C THR A 163 -56.31 -10.67 28.08
N GLU A 164 -55.34 -11.61 27.93
CA GLU A 164 -54.70 -12.59 28.84
C GLU A 164 -53.13 -12.61 28.82
N THR A 165 -52.56 -13.41 29.73
CA THR A 165 -51.12 -13.56 30.13
C THR A 165 -50.46 -14.80 29.43
N PRO A 166 -49.22 -15.36 29.76
CA PRO A 166 -48.59 -15.57 31.08
C PRO A 166 -47.05 -15.45 31.27
N THR A 167 -46.67 -14.91 32.43
CA THR A 167 -45.55 -15.26 33.36
C THR A 167 -44.08 -15.39 32.92
N THR A 168 -43.24 -14.65 33.67
CA THR A 168 -41.83 -14.95 34.03
C THR A 168 -41.78 -15.40 35.51
N THR A 169 -40.70 -16.05 35.98
CA THR A 169 -40.45 -16.26 37.43
C THR A 169 -38.99 -16.06 37.82
N THR A 170 -38.74 -15.18 38.79
CA THR A 170 -37.45 -15.01 39.51
C THR A 170 -37.71 -14.50 40.93
N THR A 171 -36.90 -14.90 41.91
CA THR A 171 -36.84 -14.40 43.31
C THR A 171 -35.35 -14.45 43.76
N THR A 172 -34.65 -13.42 44.25
CA THR A 172 -34.86 -12.42 45.34
C THR A 172 -34.63 -13.00 46.75
N THR A 173 -34.08 -12.30 47.77
CA THR A 173 -34.01 -10.83 48.05
C THR A 173 -32.93 -10.46 49.11
N THR A 174 -32.92 -9.19 49.58
CA THR A 174 -32.49 -8.64 50.93
C THR A 174 -30.98 -8.53 51.27
N THR A 175 -30.43 -7.45 51.89
CA THR A 175 -30.87 -6.04 52.11
C THR A 175 -29.71 -5.09 52.51
N GLU A 176 -29.84 -3.79 52.18
CA GLU A 176 -29.41 -2.55 52.91
C GLU A 176 -27.96 -2.26 53.41
N ALA A 177 -27.73 -0.98 53.76
CA ALA A 177 -26.49 -0.34 54.27
C ALA A 177 -26.85 0.58 55.48
N PRO A 178 -25.93 1.23 56.25
CA PRO A 178 -25.13 2.40 55.79
C PRO A 178 -23.74 2.60 56.49
N VAL A 179 -23.11 3.77 56.32
CA VAL A 179 -21.90 4.30 57.03
C VAL A 179 -22.29 5.00 58.37
N ILE A 180 -21.41 5.45 59.30
CA ILE A 180 -20.05 6.04 59.27
C ILE A 180 -19.27 5.69 60.59
N THR A 181 -17.95 5.86 60.73
CA THR A 181 -17.22 7.05 61.28
C THR A 181 -15.70 6.75 61.39
N THR A 182 -14.83 7.76 61.55
CA THR A 182 -13.34 7.70 61.68
C THR A 182 -12.81 7.64 63.12
N GLU A 183 -11.66 6.98 63.37
CA GLU A 183 -10.41 7.60 63.92
C GLU A 183 -9.25 6.57 64.14
N GLU A 184 -8.14 6.98 64.76
CA GLU A 184 -6.75 6.59 64.44
C GLU A 184 -6.10 5.39 65.18
N SER A 185 -4.95 4.98 64.62
CA SER A 185 -3.73 4.45 65.29
C SER A 185 -3.61 2.96 65.68
N VAL A 186 -2.49 2.34 65.27
CA VAL A 186 -1.38 1.82 66.12
C VAL A 186 -0.33 1.09 65.25
N THR A 187 0.94 1.17 65.63
CA THR A 187 2.11 0.59 64.93
C THR A 187 2.44 -0.83 65.40
N THR A 188 2.82 -1.74 64.49
CA THR A 188 3.69 -2.89 64.84
C THR A 188 4.52 -3.42 63.67
N THR A 189 5.75 -3.82 63.98
CA THR A 189 6.69 -4.59 63.14
C THR A 189 6.51 -6.09 63.35
N THR A 190 6.88 -6.90 62.35
CA THR A 190 7.14 -8.35 62.51
C THR A 190 8.30 -8.77 61.59
N GLU A 191 9.10 -9.73 62.04
CA GLU A 191 10.38 -10.15 61.44
C GLU A 191 10.27 -11.43 60.55
N GLU A 192 11.36 -11.77 59.87
CA GLU A 192 11.53 -13.04 59.14
C GLU A 192 11.72 -14.25 60.08
N PRO A 193 11.44 -15.47 59.60
CA PRO A 193 12.14 -16.67 60.06
C PRO A 193 12.89 -17.38 58.92
N ILE A 194 14.19 -17.65 59.15
CA ILE A 194 15.04 -18.44 58.25
C ILE A 194 14.78 -19.94 58.46
N ILE A 195 14.67 -20.72 57.38
CA ILE A 195 14.84 -22.19 57.40
C ILE A 195 15.77 -22.60 56.25
N THR A 196 16.88 -23.24 56.60
CA THR A 196 17.82 -23.87 55.66
C THR A 196 17.49 -25.34 55.45
N THR A 197 17.55 -25.80 54.20
CA THR A 197 17.74 -27.21 53.82
C THR A 197 18.62 -27.27 52.58
N GLU A 198 19.50 -28.25 52.52
CA GLU A 198 20.52 -28.40 51.47
C GLU A 198 19.99 -29.19 50.27
N GLU A 199 20.38 -28.80 49.04
CA GLU A 199 20.26 -29.63 47.84
C GLU A 199 21.67 -29.87 47.23
N PRO A 200 21.88 -31.00 46.52
CA PRO A 200 23.20 -31.59 46.39
C PRO A 200 24.09 -30.96 45.31
N VAL A 201 25.41 -31.00 45.57
CA VAL A 201 26.46 -30.60 44.63
C VAL A 201 26.45 -31.52 43.40
N VAL A 202 26.35 -30.92 42.22
CA VAL A 202 26.78 -31.51 40.95
C VAL A 202 27.74 -30.52 40.28
N GLU A 203 29.03 -30.84 40.26
CA GLU A 203 30.04 -30.05 39.55
C GLU A 203 29.79 -30.16 38.03
N GLY A 204 29.89 -29.04 37.30
CA GLY A 204 29.66 -29.06 35.84
C GLY A 204 29.40 -27.73 35.15
N THR A 205 29.29 -26.61 35.88
CA THR A 205 29.17 -25.27 35.28
C THR A 205 30.49 -24.83 34.64
N ILE A 206 30.63 -25.09 33.35
CA ILE A 206 31.49 -24.28 32.49
C ILE A 206 30.91 -22.87 32.51
N SER A 207 31.60 -21.95 33.17
CA SER A 207 31.25 -20.53 33.12
C SER A 207 31.53 -19.99 31.72
N ASP A 208 30.49 -19.52 31.03
CA ASP A 208 30.66 -18.70 29.83
C ASP A 208 31.42 -17.42 30.21
N GLU A 209 32.73 -17.44 29.97
CA GLU A 209 33.63 -16.34 30.31
C GLU A 209 33.30 -15.14 29.42
N ILE A 210 32.78 -14.07 30.02
CA ILE A 210 32.26 -12.91 29.29
C ILE A 210 33.38 -12.33 28.41
N CYS A 211 33.20 -12.44 27.10
CA CYS A 211 34.17 -11.93 26.15
C CYS A 211 34.13 -10.40 26.13
N GLU A 212 35.12 -9.77 26.76
CA GLU A 212 35.34 -8.33 26.68
C GLU A 212 36.63 -8.05 25.91
N ILE A 213 36.60 -6.98 25.09
CA ILE A 213 37.82 -6.46 24.46
C ILE A 213 38.65 -5.75 25.55
N PRO A 214 39.90 -6.18 25.82
CA PRO A 214 40.75 -5.52 26.82
C PRO A 214 41.05 -4.07 26.44
N SER A 215 41.32 -3.22 27.43
CA SER A 215 41.58 -1.78 27.25
C SER A 215 42.94 -1.45 26.62
N THR A 216 43.75 -2.46 26.29
CA THR A 216 45.05 -2.33 25.62
C THR A 216 44.90 -2.08 24.11
N LEU A 217 45.82 -1.30 23.52
CA LEU A 217 45.85 -1.12 22.07
C LEU A 217 46.21 -2.43 21.36
N SER A 218 45.60 -2.66 20.20
CA SER A 218 45.87 -3.79 19.31
C SER A 218 47.27 -3.70 18.71
N GLN A 219 48.12 -4.70 19.01
CA GLN A 219 49.50 -4.79 18.52
C GLN A 219 49.58 -5.34 17.08
N CYS A 220 48.92 -4.66 16.14
CA CYS A 220 48.93 -5.02 14.72
C CYS A 220 49.89 -4.14 13.92
N PRO A 221 50.57 -4.69 12.89
CA PRO A 221 51.41 -3.90 11.98
C PRO A 221 50.57 -2.93 11.13
N GLU A 222 51.23 -1.93 10.54
CA GLU A 222 50.54 -0.92 9.71
C GLU A 222 49.83 -1.52 8.50
N ILE A 223 48.70 -0.90 8.14
CA ILE A 223 47.68 -1.46 7.26
C ILE A 223 47.99 -1.14 5.79
N SER A 224 47.95 -2.16 4.93
CA SER A 224 48.25 -2.01 3.50
C SER A 224 47.13 -1.26 2.77
N GLN A 225 47.49 -0.32 1.92
CA GLN A 225 46.53 0.40 1.06
C GLN A 225 46.21 -0.34 -0.25
N GLN A 226 46.84 -1.48 -0.54
CA GLN A 226 46.54 -2.25 -1.75
C GLN A 226 45.38 -3.22 -1.53
N SER A 227 44.35 -3.11 -2.37
CA SER A 227 43.15 -3.96 -2.33
C SER A 227 43.30 -5.21 -3.21
N PRO A 228 42.76 -6.37 -2.78
CA PRO A 228 42.55 -7.51 -3.66
C PRO A 228 41.64 -7.14 -4.85
N LYS A 229 41.97 -7.59 -6.05
CA LYS A 229 41.16 -7.31 -7.26
C LYS A 229 39.93 -8.22 -7.43
N THR A 230 39.84 -9.28 -6.62
CA THR A 230 38.75 -10.26 -6.64
C THR A 230 37.98 -10.18 -5.32
N TYR A 231 36.66 -9.96 -5.43
CA TYR A 231 35.75 -9.91 -4.30
C TYR A 231 34.81 -11.12 -4.33
N PRO A 232 34.56 -11.82 -3.22
CA PRO A 232 33.52 -12.85 -3.15
C PRO A 232 32.15 -12.22 -3.38
N SER A 233 31.17 -12.99 -3.85
CA SER A 233 29.85 -12.45 -4.14
C SER A 233 29.11 -12.09 -2.85
N ILE A 234 28.29 -11.04 -2.90
CA ILE A 234 27.54 -10.55 -1.73
C ILE A 234 26.67 -11.65 -1.10
N GLN A 235 26.18 -12.61 -1.91
CA GLN A 235 25.35 -13.73 -1.48
C GLN A 235 26.13 -14.85 -0.77
N GLU A 236 27.45 -14.92 -0.94
CA GLU A 236 28.33 -15.82 -0.20
C GLU A 236 28.69 -15.20 1.16
N ILE A 237 29.05 -13.91 1.19
CA ILE A 237 29.49 -13.23 2.43
C ILE A 237 28.38 -13.22 3.51
N PHE A 238 27.11 -13.04 3.13
CA PHE A 238 25.99 -13.10 4.08
C PHE A 238 25.71 -14.50 4.68
N LYS A 239 26.49 -15.53 4.30
CA LYS A 239 26.44 -16.87 4.91
C LYS A 239 27.63 -17.17 5.83
N THR A 240 28.65 -16.31 5.90
CA THR A 240 29.90 -16.63 6.64
C THR A 240 29.85 -16.27 8.12
N PHE A 241 28.94 -15.39 8.56
CA PHE A 241 28.77 -15.02 9.97
C PHE A 241 27.34 -14.56 10.28
N THR A 242 26.97 -14.59 11.56
CA THR A 242 25.72 -14.03 12.10
C THR A 242 25.99 -13.13 13.31
N PRO A 243 25.45 -11.89 13.35
CA PRO A 243 25.56 -11.02 14.53
C PRO A 243 24.62 -11.47 15.65
N GLU A 244 25.14 -11.49 16.88
CA GLU A 244 24.43 -11.91 18.09
C GLU A 244 23.91 -10.75 18.94
N THR A 245 24.65 -9.65 19.03
CA THR A 245 24.29 -8.42 19.78
C THR A 245 24.73 -7.16 19.04
N PHE A 246 24.09 -6.02 19.31
CA PHE A 246 24.44 -4.73 18.70
C PHE A 246 24.33 -3.57 19.70
N LYS A 247 25.48 -3.02 20.10
CA LYS A 247 25.61 -1.86 21.00
C LYS A 247 25.92 -0.62 20.15
N LEU A 248 25.00 0.34 20.10
CA LEU A 248 25.09 1.55 19.27
C LEU A 248 25.14 2.81 20.13
N ASN A 249 26.24 3.55 20.05
CA ASN A 249 26.43 4.81 20.77
C ASN A 249 26.44 5.97 19.76
N LEU A 250 25.49 6.90 19.88
CA LEU A 250 25.38 8.08 19.03
C LEU A 250 25.68 9.36 19.82
N THR A 251 26.19 10.38 19.15
CA THR A 251 26.41 11.72 19.70
C THR A 251 25.91 12.75 18.69
N ILE A 252 24.87 13.50 19.09
CA ILE A 252 24.16 14.47 18.28
C ILE A 252 24.00 15.75 19.12
N PRO A 253 25.03 16.62 19.19
CA PRO A 253 25.04 17.76 20.11
C PRO A 253 24.18 18.94 19.62
N THR A 254 23.92 19.04 18.32
CA THR A 254 23.25 20.19 17.69
C THR A 254 22.22 19.72 16.66
N LEU A 255 20.98 20.22 16.79
CA LEU A 255 19.90 19.92 15.85
C LEU A 255 19.84 20.95 14.71
N SER A 256 20.74 20.81 13.74
CA SER A 256 20.82 21.64 12.53
C SER A 256 21.27 20.81 11.32
N TYR A 257 20.98 21.28 10.10
CA TYR A 257 21.47 20.65 8.87
C TYR A 257 22.74 21.35 8.35
N PRO A 258 23.73 20.61 7.79
CA PRO A 258 23.80 19.14 7.71
C PRO A 258 24.00 18.51 9.10
N LEU A 259 23.19 17.50 9.43
CA LEU A 259 23.18 16.94 10.77
C LEU A 259 24.41 16.06 10.98
N LYS A 260 25.39 16.59 11.72
CA LYS A 260 26.58 15.86 12.11
C LYS A 260 26.24 14.84 13.20
N VAL A 261 26.39 13.57 12.87
CA VAL A 261 26.27 12.44 13.79
C VAL A 261 27.65 11.83 13.95
N THR A 262 28.17 11.79 15.17
CA THR A 262 29.34 10.98 15.52
C THR A 262 28.90 9.83 16.42
N GLY A 263 29.69 8.76 16.49
CA GLY A 263 29.33 7.62 17.32
C GLY A 263 30.31 6.47 17.20
N GLY A 264 29.98 5.37 17.87
CA GLY A 264 30.68 4.10 17.79
C GLY A 264 29.70 2.92 17.84
N ILE A 265 30.15 1.75 17.39
CA ILE A 265 29.41 0.50 17.50
C ILE A 265 30.27 -0.60 18.14
N THR A 266 29.64 -1.55 18.80
CA THR A 266 30.24 -2.84 19.17
C THR A 266 29.22 -3.94 18.89
N THR A 267 29.65 -5.02 18.22
CA THR A 267 28.77 -6.14 17.84
C THR A 267 29.54 -7.45 17.96
N GLU A 268 28.92 -8.42 18.61
CA GLU A 268 29.43 -9.79 18.70
C GLU A 268 28.95 -10.59 17.47
N LEU A 269 29.86 -11.26 16.78
CA LEU A 269 29.64 -12.02 15.55
C LEU A 269 30.05 -13.49 15.77
N THR A 270 29.19 -14.43 15.42
CA THR A 270 29.54 -15.86 15.37
C THR A 270 29.85 -16.26 13.93
N ILE A 271 31.04 -16.79 13.68
CA ILE A 271 31.49 -17.22 12.36
C ILE A 271 30.90 -18.60 12.03
N LEU A 272 30.16 -18.69 10.93
CA LEU A 272 29.49 -19.92 10.46
C LEU A 272 30.37 -20.77 9.51
N SER A 273 31.36 -20.15 8.88
CA SER A 273 32.29 -20.85 7.97
C SER A 273 33.62 -20.09 7.91
N LYS A 274 34.74 -20.81 7.86
CA LYS A 274 36.10 -20.24 7.81
C LYS A 274 36.20 -19.07 6.82
N THR A 275 36.56 -17.87 7.30
CA THR A 275 36.58 -16.65 6.47
C THR A 275 37.77 -15.75 6.75
N SER A 276 38.31 -15.12 5.71
CA SER A 276 39.29 -14.02 5.77
C SER A 276 38.66 -12.65 5.50
N THR A 277 37.32 -12.57 5.41
CA THR A 277 36.58 -11.31 5.17
C THR A 277 35.35 -11.19 6.07
N LEU A 278 35.10 -9.97 6.55
CA LEU A 278 33.87 -9.55 7.22
C LEU A 278 33.31 -8.32 6.51
N GLN A 279 32.04 -7.97 6.74
CA GLN A 279 31.41 -6.81 6.11
C GLN A 279 30.41 -6.10 7.04
N ILE A 280 30.11 -4.84 6.75
CA ILE A 280 29.02 -4.07 7.37
C ILE A 280 28.45 -3.06 6.37
N ASN A 281 27.18 -2.65 6.49
CA ASN A 281 26.59 -1.65 5.61
C ASN A 281 26.97 -0.23 6.05
N ILE A 282 27.41 0.60 5.11
CA ILE A 282 27.62 2.06 5.29
C ILE A 282 27.13 2.81 4.05
N GLY A 283 26.22 3.76 4.25
CA GLY A 283 25.71 4.65 3.21
C GLY A 283 26.73 5.72 2.79
N SER A 284 26.42 6.46 1.73
CA SER A 284 27.27 7.55 1.20
C SER A 284 27.60 8.65 2.23
N THR A 285 26.64 9.01 3.08
CA THR A 285 26.72 10.08 4.11
C THR A 285 27.72 9.82 5.24
N ILE A 286 28.12 8.57 5.47
CA ILE A 286 29.23 8.24 6.37
C ILE A 286 30.52 8.53 5.62
N ASN A 287 31.15 9.68 5.87
CA ASN A 287 32.26 10.13 5.02
C ASN A 287 33.48 9.21 5.15
N TYR A 288 33.88 8.88 6.38
CA TYR A 288 35.10 8.12 6.65
C TYR A 288 35.06 7.41 8.02
N ILE A 289 35.81 6.32 8.12
CA ILE A 289 36.12 5.54 9.33
C ILE A 289 37.61 5.22 9.22
N HIS A 290 38.45 5.60 10.20
CA HIS A 290 39.89 5.32 10.09
C HIS A 290 40.15 3.84 10.38
N PRO A 291 41.12 3.18 9.70
CA PRO A 291 41.48 1.79 10.00
C PRO A 291 41.85 1.54 11.48
N THR A 292 42.37 2.54 12.19
CA THR A 292 42.67 2.45 13.65
C THR A 292 41.43 2.57 14.55
N ASP A 293 40.31 3.07 14.03
CA ASP A 293 39.05 3.12 14.77
C ASP A 293 38.36 1.74 14.78
N ILE A 294 38.86 0.77 14.01
CA ILE A 294 38.31 -0.58 13.88
C ILE A 294 39.14 -1.54 14.74
N GLN A 295 38.47 -2.22 15.67
CA GLN A 295 39.03 -3.28 16.51
C GLN A 295 38.27 -4.58 16.25
N LEU A 296 39.01 -5.66 16.03
CA LEU A 296 38.50 -7.02 15.87
C LEU A 296 39.17 -7.91 16.92
N TYR A 297 38.37 -8.66 17.69
CA TYR A 297 38.86 -9.47 18.80
C TYR A 297 38.24 -10.87 18.77
N ASN A 298 39.09 -11.90 18.78
CA ASN A 298 38.71 -13.30 18.82
C ASN A 298 38.54 -13.74 20.28
N CYS A 299 37.31 -14.08 20.67
CA CYS A 299 36.97 -14.50 22.03
C CYS A 299 37.62 -15.84 22.41
N LYS A 300 37.65 -16.80 21.48
CA LYS A 300 38.16 -18.16 21.67
C LYS A 300 39.67 -18.18 21.92
N ASN A 301 40.40 -17.31 21.24
CA ASN A 301 41.87 -17.21 21.35
C ASN A 301 42.34 -16.07 22.27
N LYS A 302 41.42 -15.21 22.77
CA LYS A 302 41.67 -13.97 23.54
C LYS A 302 42.72 -13.06 22.89
N GLN A 303 42.61 -12.87 21.58
CA GLN A 303 43.59 -12.15 20.75
C GLN A 303 42.91 -11.20 19.76
N PHE A 304 43.56 -10.07 19.48
CA PHE A 304 43.15 -9.16 18.40
C PHE A 304 43.41 -9.82 17.03
N ILE A 305 42.42 -9.73 16.13
CA ILE A 305 42.55 -10.14 14.73
C ILE A 305 43.05 -8.93 13.95
N CYS A 306 44.22 -9.05 13.32
CA CYS A 306 44.77 -7.94 12.56
C CYS A 306 44.04 -7.75 11.21
N LEU A 307 43.77 -6.48 10.92
CA LEU A 307 43.12 -6.00 9.70
C LEU A 307 44.20 -5.77 8.64
N HIS A 308 44.10 -6.44 7.49
CA HIS A 308 45.06 -6.29 6.39
C HIS A 308 44.80 -5.02 5.57
N SER A 309 43.53 -4.79 5.24
CA SER A 309 43.05 -3.60 4.53
C SER A 309 41.51 -3.48 4.66
N ILE A 310 40.96 -2.34 4.26
CA ILE A 310 39.51 -2.12 4.14
C ILE A 310 39.12 -1.77 2.71
N THR A 311 37.89 -2.10 2.30
CA THR A 311 37.36 -1.72 0.98
C THR A 311 35.93 -1.24 1.10
N ARG A 312 35.65 -0.02 0.62
CA ARG A 312 34.30 0.55 0.59
C ARG A 312 33.67 0.38 -0.79
N LEU A 313 32.57 -0.35 -0.87
CA LEU A 313 31.79 -0.57 -2.08
C LEU A 313 30.64 0.45 -2.14
N MET A 314 30.93 1.62 -2.72
CA MET A 314 29.96 2.74 -2.82
C MET A 314 28.66 2.34 -3.52
N ALA A 315 28.73 1.50 -4.56
CA ALA A 315 27.55 1.05 -5.32
C ALA A 315 26.62 0.08 -4.55
N ASN A 316 27.07 -0.44 -3.40
CA ASN A 316 26.34 -1.42 -2.60
C ASN A 316 26.06 -0.94 -1.16
N ASP A 317 26.48 0.28 -0.81
CA ASP A 317 26.49 0.83 0.55
C ASP A 317 27.12 -0.15 1.56
N MET A 318 28.35 -0.63 1.31
CA MET A 318 29.07 -1.58 2.18
C MET A 318 30.54 -1.23 2.44
N LEU A 319 31.05 -1.67 3.60
CA LEU A 319 32.46 -1.73 3.97
C LEU A 319 32.85 -3.18 4.18
N ILE A 320 33.94 -3.62 3.55
CA ILE A 320 34.55 -4.94 3.70
C ILE A 320 35.84 -4.79 4.51
N PHE A 321 36.03 -5.67 5.48
CA PHE A 321 37.23 -5.81 6.30
C PHE A 321 38.00 -7.05 5.81
N HIS A 322 39.21 -6.87 5.29
CA HIS A 322 40.08 -7.98 4.89
C HIS A 322 40.99 -8.34 6.07
N LEU A 323 40.99 -9.59 6.49
CA LEU A 323 41.71 -10.06 7.68
C LEU A 323 43.11 -10.57 7.31
N SER A 324 44.12 -10.26 8.11
CA SER A 324 45.50 -10.74 7.91
C SER A 324 45.66 -12.24 8.14
N SER A 325 44.72 -12.86 8.87
CA SER A 325 44.59 -14.31 9.04
C SER A 325 43.10 -14.71 8.94
N PRO A 326 42.80 -15.92 8.41
CA PRO A 326 41.43 -16.42 8.41
C PRO A 326 40.98 -16.74 9.83
N VAL A 327 39.70 -16.49 10.12
CA VAL A 327 39.03 -16.94 11.35
C VAL A 327 38.34 -18.26 11.07
N GLU A 328 38.48 -19.21 12.00
CA GLU A 328 37.85 -20.53 11.94
C GLU A 328 36.35 -20.46 12.25
N GLU A 329 35.61 -21.47 11.81
CA GLU A 329 34.19 -21.64 12.14
C GLU A 329 33.93 -21.82 13.65
N GLU A 330 32.69 -21.55 14.05
CA GLU A 330 32.20 -21.55 15.45
C GLU A 330 32.98 -20.61 16.39
N THR A 331 33.73 -19.66 15.83
CA THR A 331 34.47 -18.66 16.61
C THR A 331 33.60 -17.42 16.85
N LYS A 332 33.52 -16.96 18.10
CA LYS A 332 32.96 -15.64 18.43
C LYS A 332 34.01 -14.54 18.23
N VAL A 333 33.63 -13.49 17.51
CA VAL A 333 34.46 -12.33 17.19
C VAL A 333 33.71 -11.05 17.54
N ILE A 334 34.33 -10.16 18.30
CA ILE A 334 33.79 -8.81 18.53
C ILE A 334 34.34 -7.87 17.47
N LEU A 335 33.45 -7.24 16.71
CA LEU A 335 33.74 -6.08 15.88
C LEU A 335 33.35 -4.81 16.64
N ARG A 336 34.32 -3.95 16.92
CA ARG A 336 34.11 -2.62 17.48
C ARG A 336 34.60 -1.58 16.49
N ILE A 337 33.76 -0.58 16.20
CA ILE A 337 34.18 0.66 15.53
C ILE A 337 34.07 1.75 16.58
N THR A 338 35.19 2.22 17.11
CA THR A 338 35.26 3.20 18.19
C THR A 338 34.72 4.57 17.75
N LYS A 339 34.86 4.90 16.46
CA LYS A 339 34.49 6.19 15.91
C LYS A 339 34.05 6.09 14.44
N PHE A 340 32.92 6.71 14.14
CA PHE A 340 32.51 7.08 12.78
C PHE A 340 31.99 8.53 12.76
N THR A 341 31.80 9.09 11.57
CA THR A 341 31.12 10.38 11.39
C THR A 341 30.24 10.35 10.15
N SER A 342 28.95 10.67 10.33
CA SER A 342 27.98 10.86 9.27
C SER A 342 27.55 12.33 9.20
N TYR A 343 27.29 12.82 7.99
CA TYR A 343 26.67 14.12 7.73
C TYR A 343 25.35 13.88 6.99
N VAL A 344 24.24 14.02 7.72
CA VAL A 344 22.91 13.68 7.22
C VAL A 344 22.22 14.93 6.69
N GLU A 345 22.03 14.99 5.37
CA GLU A 345 21.38 16.11 4.66
C GLU A 345 19.86 16.13 4.81
N GLN A 346 19.25 17.31 4.69
CA GLN A 346 17.79 17.49 4.82
C GLN A 346 16.98 16.66 3.81
N ARG A 347 17.52 16.44 2.61
CA ARG A 347 16.86 15.68 1.53
C ARG A 347 17.08 14.15 1.61
N SER A 348 17.75 13.66 2.65
CA SER A 348 18.18 12.26 2.74
C SER A 348 17.06 11.24 3.03
N ASN A 349 15.90 11.68 3.54
CA ASN A 349 14.87 10.81 4.12
C ASN A 349 15.40 9.85 5.23
N VAL A 350 16.51 10.20 5.89
CA VAL A 350 17.07 9.46 7.03
C VAL A 350 16.53 10.00 8.36
N VAL A 351 16.40 11.33 8.46
CA VAL A 351 15.83 12.04 9.61
C VAL A 351 15.01 13.25 9.14
N ASN A 352 13.95 13.59 9.87
CA ASN A 352 13.15 14.80 9.68
C ASN A 352 13.36 15.73 10.88
N LEU A 353 13.86 16.95 10.64
CA LEU A 353 13.98 18.00 11.64
C LEU A 353 12.86 19.03 11.45
N GLN A 354 11.89 19.01 12.36
CA GLN A 354 10.85 20.01 12.46
C GLN A 354 11.36 21.23 13.22
N SER A 355 11.42 22.37 12.53
CA SER A 355 11.66 23.70 13.12
C SER A 355 10.36 24.50 13.22
N PRO A 356 10.20 25.41 14.19
CA PRO A 356 9.03 26.27 14.28
C PRO A 356 8.97 27.24 13.08
N HIS A 357 7.76 27.52 12.58
CA HIS A 357 7.57 28.36 11.40
C HIS A 357 7.90 29.83 11.68
N ARG A 358 8.42 30.56 10.69
CA ARG A 358 8.89 31.96 10.83
C ARG A 358 7.83 32.95 11.32
N TRP A 359 6.53 32.63 11.18
CA TRP A 359 5.42 33.43 11.70
C TRP A 359 4.96 33.03 13.12
N GLN A 360 5.39 31.87 13.63
CA GLN A 360 5.11 31.40 14.99
C GLN A 360 6.12 32.00 16.00
N LYS A 361 6.25 33.34 16.02
CA LYS A 361 7.12 34.04 16.97
C LYS A 361 6.65 33.81 18.42
N GLY A 362 7.27 32.86 19.11
CA GLY A 362 7.02 32.56 20.53
C GLY A 362 7.12 31.07 20.87
N THR A 363 6.86 30.18 19.92
CA THR A 363 6.98 28.72 20.13
C THR A 363 8.33 28.22 19.63
N SER A 364 9.16 27.67 20.53
CA SER A 364 10.51 27.17 20.24
C SER A 364 10.59 25.66 20.04
N SER A 365 9.46 24.96 19.99
CA SER A 365 9.40 23.49 19.88
C SER A 365 10.15 22.98 18.65
N LEU A 366 11.20 22.18 18.90
CA LEU A 366 12.13 21.64 17.91
C LEU A 366 12.10 20.12 18.04
N ILE A 367 11.84 19.38 16.97
CA ILE A 367 11.69 17.92 17.01
C ILE A 367 12.48 17.29 15.85
N LEU A 368 13.50 16.50 16.17
CA LEU A 368 14.16 15.59 15.23
C LEU A 368 13.55 14.20 15.36
N THR A 369 13.10 13.58 14.27
CA THR A 369 12.68 12.16 14.23
C THR A 369 13.47 11.36 13.20
N THR A 370 13.78 10.09 13.48
CA THR A 370 14.37 9.15 12.51
C THR A 370 13.32 8.57 11.57
N THR A 371 13.68 8.39 10.29
CA THR A 371 12.77 7.91 9.24
C THR A 371 13.39 6.80 8.38
N PHE A 372 14.06 5.81 8.99
CA PHE A 372 14.92 4.85 8.26
C PHE A 372 14.21 3.96 7.22
N GLY A 373 12.90 3.76 7.35
CA GLY A 373 12.06 3.12 6.35
C GLY A 373 12.52 1.69 5.99
N VAL A 374 12.87 1.48 4.72
CA VAL A 374 13.23 0.15 4.20
C VAL A 374 14.72 -0.16 4.31
N LYS A 375 15.60 0.84 4.15
CA LYS A 375 17.07 0.62 4.07
C LYS A 375 17.96 1.84 4.40
N ASN A 376 17.44 2.87 5.06
CA ASN A 376 18.17 4.14 5.23
C ASN A 376 18.99 4.19 6.54
N SER A 377 18.92 3.17 7.40
CA SER A 377 19.66 3.15 8.69
C SER A 377 21.18 3.25 8.50
N ARG A 378 21.70 2.55 7.49
CA ARG A 378 23.10 2.56 7.05
C ARG A 378 23.65 3.95 6.73
N MET A 379 22.78 4.94 6.48
CA MET A 379 23.18 6.32 6.20
C MET A 379 23.48 7.11 7.49
N MET A 380 22.96 6.69 8.63
CA MET A 380 23.20 7.37 9.91
C MET A 380 24.35 6.73 10.70
N PHE A 381 24.46 5.40 10.69
CA PHE A 381 25.49 4.63 11.40
C PHE A 381 25.83 3.30 10.66
N PRO A 382 27.02 2.72 10.86
CA PRO A 382 27.35 1.39 10.32
C PRO A 382 26.49 0.30 10.96
N CYS A 383 25.87 -0.58 10.16
CA CYS A 383 24.94 -1.59 10.66
C CYS A 383 24.74 -2.79 9.73
N PHE A 384 23.96 -3.78 10.16
CA PHE A 384 23.49 -4.90 9.34
C PHE A 384 22.08 -4.60 8.82
N ASP A 385 22.00 -3.80 7.76
CA ASP A 385 20.76 -3.26 7.21
C ASP A 385 20.10 -4.27 6.24
N SER A 386 19.64 -5.38 6.80
CA SER A 386 18.80 -6.38 6.14
C SER A 386 17.59 -6.74 7.01
N MET A 387 16.40 -6.82 6.41
CA MET A 387 15.16 -7.20 7.10
C MET A 387 15.19 -8.64 7.66
N SER A 388 16.05 -9.50 7.11
CA SER A 388 16.26 -10.87 7.61
C SER A 388 17.02 -10.93 8.93
N ILE A 389 17.71 -9.84 9.31
CA ILE A 389 18.60 -9.78 10.47
C ILE A 389 17.87 -9.01 11.59
N LYS A 390 17.64 -9.68 12.71
CA LYS A 390 17.09 -9.10 13.95
C LYS A 390 18.04 -9.38 15.10
N ILE A 391 18.52 -8.33 15.76
CA ILE A 391 19.58 -8.38 16.77
C ILE A 391 19.06 -7.72 18.05
N PRO A 392 19.32 -8.27 19.25
CA PRO A 392 19.22 -7.51 20.50
C PRO A 392 20.06 -6.24 20.38
N THR A 393 19.43 -5.09 20.62
CA THR A 393 20.01 -3.78 20.35
C THR A 393 19.94 -2.89 21.57
N THR A 394 21.10 -2.54 22.11
CA THR A 394 21.30 -1.53 23.15
C THR A 394 21.67 -0.20 22.49
N LEU A 395 20.98 0.88 22.87
CA LEU A 395 21.17 2.22 22.28
C LEU A 395 21.56 3.24 23.36
N SER A 396 22.65 3.96 23.14
CA SER A 396 23.00 5.19 23.86
C SER A 396 22.95 6.40 22.91
N ILE A 397 22.34 7.51 23.36
CA ILE A 397 22.32 8.79 22.66
C ILE A 397 22.84 9.89 23.58
N ILE A 398 23.96 10.49 23.19
CA ILE A 398 24.55 11.68 23.82
C ILE A 398 24.07 12.93 23.08
N THR A 399 23.48 13.87 23.80
CA THR A 399 22.97 15.14 23.23
C THR A 399 23.06 16.28 24.25
N ASN A 400 22.76 17.51 23.84
CA ASN A 400 22.85 18.67 24.73
C ASN A 400 21.85 18.59 25.90
N THR A 401 22.23 19.09 27.09
CA THR A 401 21.42 19.10 28.32
C THR A 401 20.04 19.75 28.18
N ASN A 402 19.84 20.62 27.19
CA ASN A 402 18.54 21.23 26.89
C ASN A 402 17.58 20.32 26.10
N TYR A 403 18.03 19.19 25.58
CA TYR A 403 17.23 18.27 24.78
C TYR A 403 16.80 17.03 25.58
N ASN A 404 15.59 16.55 25.31
CA ASN A 404 15.10 15.26 25.77
C ASN A 404 15.12 14.25 24.61
N VAL A 405 15.33 12.98 24.93
CA VAL A 405 15.42 11.89 23.94
C VAL A 405 14.40 10.79 24.24
N LYS A 406 13.77 10.27 23.19
CA LYS A 406 12.91 9.09 23.23
C LYS A 406 13.39 8.08 22.19
N SER A 407 13.33 6.80 22.54
CA SER A 407 13.64 5.68 21.65
C SER A 407 12.55 4.61 21.73
N ASN A 408 12.65 3.58 20.87
CA ASN A 408 11.83 2.37 20.83
C ASN A 408 11.44 1.86 22.23
N PHE A 409 12.39 1.88 23.16
CA PHE A 409 12.31 1.24 24.47
C PHE A 409 12.34 2.25 25.64
N PRO A 410 12.08 1.82 26.88
CA PRO A 410 12.25 2.64 28.07
C PRO A 410 13.68 3.16 28.25
N LEU A 411 13.81 4.34 28.86
CA LEU A 411 15.09 4.87 29.34
C LEU A 411 15.56 4.01 30.53
N SER A 412 16.78 3.51 30.47
CA SER A 412 17.43 2.75 31.54
C SER A 412 18.17 3.65 32.52
N SER A 413 18.92 4.62 32.00
CA SER A 413 19.62 5.63 32.80
C SER A 413 19.81 6.93 32.02
N LEU A 414 20.00 8.01 32.79
CA LEU A 414 20.41 9.33 32.32
C LEU A 414 21.74 9.66 33.01
N ASN A 415 22.82 9.80 32.24
CA ASN A 415 24.13 10.15 32.78
C ASN A 415 24.50 11.57 32.30
N THR A 416 24.73 12.52 33.20
CA THR A 416 25.30 13.83 32.80
C THR A 416 26.81 13.69 32.65
N ILE A 417 27.32 13.89 31.43
CA ILE A 417 28.75 13.75 31.11
C ILE A 417 29.51 15.02 31.51
N ASN A 418 28.92 16.18 31.23
CA ASN A 418 29.40 17.51 31.63
C ASN A 418 28.22 18.50 31.62
N GLU A 419 28.48 19.78 31.90
CA GLU A 419 27.44 20.83 31.94
C GLU A 419 26.65 20.99 30.62
N GLU A 420 27.24 20.58 29.49
CA GLU A 420 26.64 20.71 28.16
C GLU A 420 25.95 19.43 27.65
N LEU A 421 26.32 18.23 28.12
CA LEU A 421 25.93 16.96 27.50
C LEU A 421 25.34 15.93 28.49
N ASN A 422 24.18 15.39 28.12
CA ASN A 422 23.54 14.23 28.75
C ASN A 422 23.61 13.00 27.82
N GLU A 423 23.87 11.84 28.41
CA GLU A 423 23.72 10.52 27.81
C GLU A 423 22.38 9.89 28.23
N PHE A 424 21.63 9.40 27.24
CA PHE A 424 20.39 8.67 27.40
C PHE A 424 20.62 7.21 26.98
N ILE A 425 20.68 6.28 27.94
CA ILE A 425 20.85 4.85 27.68
C ILE A 425 19.49 4.17 27.74
N PHE A 426 19.11 3.45 26.68
CA PHE A 426 17.83 2.77 26.57
C PHE A 426 17.95 1.27 26.86
N THR A 427 16.96 0.72 27.56
CA THR A 427 16.85 -0.72 27.85
C THR A 427 16.70 -1.53 26.55
N GLU A 428 17.33 -2.71 26.50
CA GLU A 428 17.21 -3.64 25.38
C GLU A 428 15.92 -4.48 25.53
N TYR A 429 15.10 -4.55 24.48
CA TYR A 429 13.86 -5.33 24.47
C TYR A 429 13.70 -6.11 23.15
N GLY A 430 13.79 -7.44 23.23
CA GLY A 430 13.62 -8.32 22.09
C GLY A 430 14.72 -8.18 21.04
N LYS A 431 14.41 -8.54 19.78
CA LYS A 431 15.34 -8.44 18.64
C LYS A 431 14.74 -7.59 17.53
N ILE A 432 15.50 -6.61 17.04
CA ILE A 432 15.05 -5.64 16.02
C ILE A 432 16.03 -5.56 14.85
N SER A 433 15.53 -5.16 13.68
CA SER A 433 16.36 -4.89 12.50
C SER A 433 16.88 -3.45 12.53
N ALA A 434 18.01 -3.16 11.87
CA ALA A 434 18.63 -1.83 11.91
C ALA A 434 17.71 -0.69 11.41
N ASN A 435 16.81 -0.98 10.47
CA ASN A 435 15.79 -0.03 9.97
C ASN A 435 14.58 0.16 10.91
N GLN A 436 14.45 -0.67 11.96
CA GLN A 436 13.42 -0.55 13.00
C GLN A 436 13.89 0.27 14.21
N ILE A 437 15.20 0.54 14.33
CA ILE A 437 15.76 1.48 15.31
C ILE A 437 15.12 2.85 15.05
N SER A 438 14.50 3.43 16.07
CA SER A 438 13.77 4.69 15.94
C SER A 438 13.93 5.53 17.20
N PHE A 439 14.25 6.80 17.03
CA PHE A 439 14.37 7.76 18.11
C PHE A 439 13.93 9.17 17.72
N SER A 440 13.66 9.98 18.73
CA SER A 440 13.33 11.39 18.64
C SER A 440 14.17 12.19 19.63
N ILE A 441 14.69 13.34 19.19
CA ILE A 441 15.39 14.31 20.02
C ILE A 441 14.61 15.62 19.95
N HIS A 442 14.14 16.13 21.08
CA HIS A 442 13.20 17.24 21.10
C HIS A 442 13.47 18.27 22.20
N LYS A 443 13.13 19.53 21.89
CA LYS A 443 13.20 20.68 22.80
C LYS A 443 11.84 21.35 22.93
N ASP A 444 11.55 21.89 24.11
CA ASP A 444 10.42 22.78 24.38
C ASP A 444 9.06 22.23 23.86
N ILE A 445 8.69 21.01 24.27
CA ILE A 445 7.43 20.33 23.89
C ILE A 445 6.51 20.10 25.10
N GLU A 446 5.26 19.73 24.83
CA GLU A 446 4.32 19.22 25.83
C GLU A 446 4.15 17.70 25.63
N ASN A 447 4.24 16.93 26.72
CA ASN A 447 4.04 15.49 26.74
C ASN A 447 2.72 15.17 27.44
N LEU A 448 1.79 14.56 26.72
CA LEU A 448 0.52 14.08 27.26
C LEU A 448 0.62 12.57 27.50
N PHE A 449 0.11 12.07 28.62
CA PHE A 449 0.22 10.67 29.01
C PHE A 449 -1.17 10.09 29.31
N ASP A 450 -1.47 8.92 28.76
CA ASP A 450 -2.50 8.04 29.32
C ASP A 450 -1.85 6.86 30.06
N LYS A 451 -2.21 6.75 31.34
CA LYS A 451 -1.78 5.73 32.30
C LYS A 451 -2.95 4.89 32.82
N SER A 452 -4.14 5.04 32.22
CA SER A 452 -5.37 4.35 32.62
C SER A 452 -5.31 2.83 32.40
N SER A 453 -4.50 2.36 31.45
CA SER A 453 -4.21 0.96 31.24
C SER A 453 -2.79 0.73 30.71
N LYS A 454 -2.36 -0.53 30.59
CA LYS A 454 -1.06 -0.91 30.00
C LYS A 454 -1.27 -1.30 28.53
N PRO A 455 -0.31 -0.99 27.62
CA PRO A 455 0.89 -0.17 27.83
C PRO A 455 0.57 1.29 28.11
N GLU A 456 1.49 2.00 28.77
CA GLU A 456 1.42 3.46 28.90
C GLU A 456 1.50 4.11 27.51
N ILE A 457 0.59 5.03 27.20
CA ILE A 457 0.62 5.80 25.95
C ILE A 457 1.17 7.19 26.23
N GLU A 458 2.27 7.54 25.58
CA GLU A 458 2.82 8.90 25.58
C GLU A 458 2.57 9.56 24.24
N LEU A 459 1.97 10.76 24.23
CA LEU A 459 1.82 11.61 23.05
C LEU A 459 2.73 12.84 23.17
N ILE A 460 3.60 13.02 22.18
CA ILE A 460 4.50 14.16 22.03
C ILE A 460 3.98 15.09 20.93
N THR A 461 3.85 16.37 21.25
CA THR A 461 3.37 17.41 20.34
C THR A 461 4.18 18.70 20.43
N GLY A 462 4.29 19.42 19.31
CA GLY A 462 4.72 20.82 19.31
C GLY A 462 3.68 21.70 20.01
N GLN A 463 4.12 22.74 20.71
CA GLN A 463 3.26 23.64 21.50
C GLN A 463 2.24 24.43 20.64
N HIS A 464 2.44 24.46 19.32
CA HIS A 464 1.61 25.22 18.39
C HIS A 464 0.36 24.49 17.92
N ILE A 465 0.22 23.18 18.17
CA ILE A 465 -1.00 22.44 17.79
C ILE A 465 -2.16 22.94 18.65
N LYS A 466 -3.18 23.50 18.00
CA LYS A 466 -4.26 24.23 18.67
C LYS A 466 -5.27 23.33 19.38
N LYS A 467 -5.29 22.03 19.07
CA LYS A 467 -6.22 21.08 19.66
C LYS A 467 -5.69 20.63 21.02
N LYS A 468 -6.34 21.07 22.10
CA LYS A 468 -5.99 20.69 23.49
C LYS A 468 -6.53 19.35 23.95
N ASP A 469 -7.31 18.67 23.13
CA ASP A 469 -7.96 17.41 23.47
C ASP A 469 -7.56 16.28 22.50
N PHE A 470 -6.84 15.31 23.06
CA PHE A 470 -6.39 14.08 22.39
C PHE A 470 -7.00 12.81 23.01
N THR A 471 -8.04 12.92 23.84
CA THR A 471 -8.70 11.77 24.50
C THR A 471 -9.10 10.70 23.48
N TRP A 472 -9.68 11.13 22.36
CA TRP A 472 -10.02 10.29 21.19
C TRP A 472 -8.88 9.38 20.68
N LEU A 473 -7.62 9.84 20.76
CA LEU A 473 -6.43 9.13 20.27
C LEU A 473 -6.02 8.05 21.28
N PHE A 474 -6.06 8.36 22.57
CA PHE A 474 -5.78 7.40 23.62
C PHE A 474 -6.86 6.30 23.66
N GLU A 475 -8.14 6.67 23.57
CA GLU A 475 -9.28 5.75 23.47
C GLU A 475 -9.16 4.82 22.24
N GLU A 476 -8.83 5.36 21.08
CA GLU A 476 -8.69 4.58 19.83
C GLU A 476 -7.49 3.63 19.90
N VAL A 477 -6.32 4.11 20.34
CA VAL A 477 -5.11 3.28 20.48
C VAL A 477 -5.32 2.16 21.50
N HIS A 478 -5.91 2.45 22.67
CA HIS A 478 -6.27 1.41 23.64
C HIS A 478 -7.30 0.42 23.10
N SER A 479 -8.26 0.86 22.28
CA SER A 479 -9.24 -0.03 21.65
C SER A 479 -8.59 -0.97 20.62
N VAL A 480 -7.70 -0.44 19.76
CA VAL A 480 -6.94 -1.23 18.77
C VAL A 480 -5.97 -2.20 19.46
N ILE A 481 -5.35 -1.80 20.57
CA ILE A 481 -4.50 -2.69 21.38
C ILE A 481 -5.33 -3.87 21.92
N ARG A 482 -6.46 -3.62 22.60
CA ARG A 482 -7.31 -4.69 23.16
C ARG A 482 -7.81 -5.67 22.09
N GLU A 483 -8.16 -5.15 20.91
CA GLU A 483 -8.51 -5.97 19.75
C GLU A 483 -7.33 -6.82 19.24
N MET A 484 -6.13 -6.25 19.15
CA MET A 484 -4.92 -7.00 18.77
C MET A 484 -4.48 -8.03 19.81
N GLU A 485 -4.61 -7.75 21.11
CA GLU A 485 -4.35 -8.71 22.18
C GLU A 485 -5.36 -9.87 22.13
N SER A 486 -6.64 -9.58 21.91
CA SER A 486 -7.70 -10.59 21.72
C SER A 486 -7.50 -11.43 20.45
N LEU A 487 -7.05 -10.83 19.35
CA LEU A 487 -6.78 -11.52 18.09
C LEU A 487 -5.48 -12.34 18.10
N THR A 488 -4.47 -11.94 18.86
CA THR A 488 -3.17 -12.65 18.93
C THR A 488 -3.09 -13.62 20.10
N ASN A 489 -3.89 -13.42 21.15
CA ASN A 489 -3.77 -14.07 22.46
C ASN A 489 -2.40 -13.82 23.14
N ILE A 490 -1.77 -12.67 22.86
CA ILE A 490 -0.54 -12.21 23.53
C ILE A 490 -0.68 -10.71 23.82
N SER A 491 -0.42 -10.31 25.07
CA SER A 491 -0.38 -8.90 25.47
C SER A 491 0.66 -8.10 24.66
N TYR A 492 0.45 -6.78 24.54
CA TYR A 492 1.38 -5.91 23.83
C TYR A 492 2.80 -6.00 24.45
N PRO A 493 3.86 -6.25 23.65
CA PRO A 493 5.12 -6.81 24.15
C PRO A 493 6.12 -5.79 24.75
N LEU A 494 5.73 -4.52 24.89
CA LEU A 494 6.55 -3.45 25.46
C LEU A 494 5.77 -2.72 26.57
N PRO A 495 6.41 -2.11 27.58
CA PRO A 495 5.68 -1.45 28.68
C PRO A 495 5.01 -0.13 28.28
N LYS A 496 5.42 0.49 27.16
CA LYS A 496 4.94 1.78 26.66
C LYS A 496 4.77 1.80 25.14
N ILE A 497 4.06 2.81 24.63
CA ILE A 497 4.07 3.24 23.23
C ILE A 497 4.13 4.77 23.16
N THR A 498 5.13 5.30 22.45
CA THR A 498 5.32 6.76 22.30
C THR A 498 4.87 7.19 20.89
N ILE A 499 3.85 8.04 20.82
CA ILE A 499 3.28 8.62 19.60
C ILE A 499 3.83 10.04 19.45
N ILE A 500 4.34 10.39 18.27
CA ILE A 500 5.08 11.65 18.04
C ILE A 500 4.46 12.38 16.85
N ALA A 501 3.89 13.57 17.09
CA ALA A 501 3.49 14.48 16.03
C ALA A 501 4.74 15.11 15.39
N SER A 502 4.95 14.93 14.08
CA SER A 502 6.09 15.54 13.38
C SER A 502 5.84 15.84 11.90
N SER A 503 6.67 16.70 11.30
CA SER A 503 6.58 17.15 9.89
C SER A 503 7.10 16.13 8.86
N ILE A 504 6.77 14.85 9.01
CA ILE A 504 7.25 13.76 8.15
C ILE A 504 6.68 13.77 6.73
N ASN A 505 7.47 13.23 5.78
CA ASN A 505 7.11 13.10 4.36
C ASN A 505 6.06 12.01 4.07
N TYR A 506 5.83 11.10 5.03
CA TYR A 506 4.82 10.04 4.99
C TYR A 506 3.67 10.39 5.94
N ASP A 507 2.47 9.83 5.78
CA ASP A 507 1.34 10.17 6.66
C ASP A 507 1.44 9.54 8.06
N ILE A 508 2.11 8.38 8.16
CA ILE A 508 2.49 7.74 9.42
C ILE A 508 3.71 6.83 9.23
N LEU A 509 4.50 6.64 10.28
CA LEU A 509 5.58 5.66 10.39
C LEU A 509 5.40 4.86 11.68
N SER A 510 5.53 3.53 11.61
CA SER A 510 5.55 2.64 12.77
C SER A 510 6.93 2.02 12.96
N SER A 511 7.35 1.89 14.22
CA SER A 511 8.58 1.21 14.66
C SER A 511 8.30 0.62 16.05
N PRO A 512 9.05 -0.40 16.52
CA PRO A 512 8.83 -1.00 17.85
C PRO A 512 8.72 0.10 18.93
N GLY A 513 7.56 0.22 19.58
CA GLY A 513 7.32 1.20 20.65
C GLY A 513 7.27 2.68 20.26
N ILE A 514 7.51 3.06 19.00
CA ILE A 514 7.36 4.44 18.49
C ILE A 514 6.45 4.48 17.26
N ILE A 515 5.50 5.42 17.25
CA ILE A 515 4.73 5.79 16.06
C ILE A 515 4.97 7.28 15.78
N VAL A 516 5.47 7.63 14.59
CA VAL A 516 5.58 9.03 14.16
C VAL A 516 4.41 9.34 13.24
N VAL A 517 3.54 10.26 13.65
CA VAL A 517 2.35 10.67 12.90
C VAL A 517 2.61 12.03 12.27
N LYS A 518 2.21 12.20 11.02
CA LYS A 518 2.27 13.50 10.33
C LYS A 518 1.38 14.50 11.07
N GLU A 519 1.94 15.63 11.47
CA GLU A 519 1.28 16.62 12.34
C GLU A 519 -0.16 16.97 11.92
N ALA A 520 -0.35 17.29 10.63
CA ALA A 520 -1.65 17.67 10.07
C ALA A 520 -2.72 16.58 10.21
N SER A 521 -2.35 15.29 10.24
CA SER A 521 -3.28 14.19 10.47
C SER A 521 -3.92 14.28 11.86
N LEU A 522 -3.16 14.71 12.87
CA LEU A 522 -3.63 14.88 14.25
C LEU A 522 -4.42 16.18 14.46
N GLU A 523 -4.04 17.27 13.79
CA GLU A 523 -4.83 18.51 13.80
C GLU A 523 -6.27 18.26 13.31
N TYR A 524 -6.42 17.44 12.26
CA TYR A 524 -7.70 17.16 11.62
C TYR A 524 -8.26 15.75 11.94
N SER A 525 -8.52 15.48 13.23
CA SER A 525 -9.20 14.26 13.73
C SER A 525 -10.70 14.12 13.32
N LYS A 526 -11.03 14.49 12.08
CA LYS A 526 -12.33 14.29 11.42
C LYS A 526 -12.17 13.58 10.06
N TYR A 527 -10.96 13.42 9.54
CA TYR A 527 -10.71 12.59 8.37
C TYR A 527 -10.54 11.13 8.82
N TYR A 528 -11.40 10.24 8.35
CA TYR A 528 -11.32 8.79 8.62
C TYR A 528 -9.92 8.22 8.32
N GLN A 529 -9.19 8.81 7.36
CA GLN A 529 -7.84 8.41 6.98
C GLN A 529 -6.86 8.44 8.17
N THR A 530 -6.89 9.49 9.00
CA THR A 530 -6.08 9.58 10.23
C THR A 530 -6.29 8.35 11.12
N HIS A 531 -7.55 7.97 11.33
CA HIS A 531 -7.93 6.84 12.18
C HIS A 531 -7.51 5.49 11.58
N THR A 532 -7.69 5.29 10.26
CA THR A 532 -7.22 4.07 9.58
C THR A 532 -5.69 3.95 9.58
N PHE A 533 -4.97 5.07 9.41
CA PHE A 533 -3.50 5.07 9.48
C PHE A 533 -2.99 4.80 10.90
N LEU A 534 -3.57 5.45 11.92
CA LEU A 534 -3.24 5.23 13.33
C LEU A 534 -3.50 3.77 13.74
N THR A 535 -4.69 3.25 13.40
CA THR A 535 -5.06 1.84 13.60
C THR A 535 -4.04 0.90 12.95
N LYS A 536 -3.68 1.11 11.69
CA LYS A 536 -2.67 0.31 10.98
C LYS A 536 -1.28 0.39 11.61
N ALA A 537 -0.86 1.56 12.10
CA ALA A 537 0.43 1.75 12.77
C ALA A 537 0.52 1.08 14.16
N VAL A 538 -0.59 0.99 14.88
CA VAL A 538 -0.71 0.22 16.14
C VAL A 538 -0.70 -1.29 15.85
N ILE A 539 -1.47 -1.77 14.86
CA ILE A 539 -1.44 -3.17 14.39
C ILE A 539 -0.01 -3.59 13.99
N GLN A 540 0.74 -2.69 13.34
CA GLN A 540 2.12 -2.92 12.93
C GLN A 540 3.09 -3.17 14.10
N GLN A 541 2.74 -2.83 15.35
CA GLN A 541 3.55 -3.18 16.52
C GLN A 541 3.72 -4.69 16.68
N TRP A 542 2.68 -5.48 16.38
CA TRP A 542 2.80 -6.93 16.23
C TRP A 542 3.25 -7.29 14.80
N ILE A 543 2.50 -6.85 13.77
CA ILE A 543 2.67 -7.29 12.37
C ILE A 543 3.36 -6.19 11.54
N GLY A 544 4.67 -6.09 11.74
CA GLY A 544 5.61 -5.23 11.02
C GLY A 544 6.85 -4.89 11.85
N ASN A 545 6.67 -4.78 13.17
CA ASN A 545 7.71 -4.48 14.14
C ASN A 545 8.19 -5.77 14.81
N ALA A 546 7.47 -6.28 15.82
CA ALA A 546 7.83 -7.50 16.54
C ALA A 546 7.98 -8.71 15.61
N ILE A 547 7.08 -8.85 14.63
CA ILE A 547 7.14 -9.85 13.55
C ILE A 547 7.23 -9.10 12.22
N SER A 548 8.25 -9.37 11.42
CA SER A 548 8.51 -8.69 10.14
C SER A 548 8.83 -9.68 9.02
N VAL A 549 8.78 -9.25 7.76
CA VAL A 549 9.18 -10.12 6.64
C VAL A 549 10.70 -10.26 6.51
N GLU A 550 11.17 -11.39 6.01
CA GLU A 550 12.60 -11.66 5.75
C GLU A 550 13.20 -10.81 4.63
N ARG A 551 12.40 -10.44 3.60
CA ARG A 551 12.90 -9.82 2.37
C ARG A 551 12.10 -8.57 1.99
N ARG A 552 12.78 -7.61 1.34
CA ARG A 552 12.16 -6.36 0.84
C ARG A 552 11.07 -6.61 -0.19
N ASN A 553 11.22 -7.62 -1.06
CA ASN A 553 10.18 -8.01 -2.01
C ASN A 553 9.00 -8.79 -1.39
N GLU A 554 9.06 -9.13 -0.10
CA GLU A 554 7.96 -9.76 0.64
C GLU A 554 7.13 -8.73 1.44
N LEU A 555 7.48 -7.42 1.43
CA LEU A 555 6.80 -6.37 2.19
C LEU A 555 5.29 -6.28 1.90
N CYS A 556 4.83 -6.61 0.68
CA CYS A 556 3.39 -6.67 0.39
C CYS A 556 2.63 -7.74 1.19
N ILE A 557 3.30 -8.79 1.70
CA ILE A 557 2.68 -9.79 2.59
C ILE A 557 2.28 -9.12 3.92
N GLN A 558 3.23 -8.39 4.51
CA GLN A 558 3.06 -7.65 5.75
C GLN A 558 2.01 -6.54 5.61
N ASP A 559 2.11 -5.76 4.53
CA ASP A 559 1.15 -4.68 4.27
C ASP A 559 -0.27 -5.20 4.03
N GLY A 560 -0.43 -6.30 3.29
CA GLY A 560 -1.72 -6.93 3.04
C GLY A 560 -2.39 -7.44 4.31
N LEU A 561 -1.63 -8.09 5.20
CA LEU A 561 -2.18 -8.59 6.46
C LEU A 561 -2.57 -7.43 7.38
N SER A 562 -1.68 -6.45 7.59
CA SER A 562 -1.97 -5.31 8.47
C SER A 562 -3.06 -4.38 7.92
N THR A 563 -3.25 -4.32 6.59
CA THR A 563 -4.38 -3.60 5.97
C THR A 563 -5.70 -4.35 6.11
N TYR A 564 -5.71 -5.68 6.01
CA TYR A 564 -6.93 -6.46 6.26
C TYR A 564 -7.34 -6.47 7.75
N LEU A 565 -6.36 -6.41 8.66
CA LEU A 565 -6.59 -6.17 10.08
C LEU A 565 -7.10 -4.75 10.35
N GLU A 566 -6.59 -3.72 9.65
CA GLU A 566 -7.14 -2.36 9.69
C GLU A 566 -8.63 -2.38 9.35
N TRP A 567 -9.02 -2.92 8.18
CA TRP A 567 -10.43 -2.98 7.80
C TRP A 567 -11.29 -3.68 8.87
N THR A 568 -10.78 -4.77 9.45
CA THR A 568 -11.50 -5.58 10.44
C THR A 568 -11.69 -4.81 11.75
N ILE A 569 -10.63 -4.19 12.29
CA ILE A 569 -10.67 -3.47 13.56
C ILE A 569 -11.35 -2.10 13.40
N SER A 570 -11.02 -1.33 12.36
CA SER A 570 -11.66 -0.05 12.06
C SER A 570 -13.17 -0.16 11.79
N SER A 571 -13.66 -1.33 11.33
CA SER A 571 -15.12 -1.56 11.21
C SER A 571 -15.87 -1.61 12.54
N LYS A 572 -15.15 -1.73 13.67
CA LYS A 572 -15.68 -1.65 15.04
C LYS A 572 -15.53 -0.25 15.66
N LEU A 573 -14.66 0.59 15.11
CA LEU A 573 -14.35 1.92 15.67
C LEU A 573 -15.43 2.95 15.25
N PRO A 574 -16.04 3.69 16.21
CA PRO A 574 -17.01 4.74 15.89
C PRO A 574 -16.47 5.86 14.99
N SER A 575 -15.14 6.07 15.00
CA SER A 575 -14.43 7.08 14.20
C SER A 575 -14.34 6.75 12.71
N VAL A 576 -14.52 5.47 12.32
CA VAL A 576 -14.44 5.02 10.92
C VAL A 576 -15.77 4.42 10.45
N ASN A 577 -16.34 3.47 11.19
CA ASN A 577 -17.65 2.85 10.92
C ASN A 577 -17.89 2.41 9.45
N MET A 578 -16.83 1.96 8.77
CA MET A 578 -16.89 1.41 7.40
C MET A 578 -16.91 -0.11 7.45
N LYS A 579 -17.78 -0.76 6.67
CA LYS A 579 -17.83 -2.24 6.64
C LYS A 579 -16.64 -2.82 5.87
N VAL A 580 -16.17 -3.98 6.33
CA VAL A 580 -15.12 -4.77 5.66
C VAL A 580 -15.51 -5.17 4.22
N SER A 581 -16.81 -5.34 3.94
CA SER A 581 -17.35 -5.58 2.59
C SER A 581 -17.06 -4.43 1.63
N ASP A 582 -17.18 -3.20 2.13
CA ASP A 582 -17.22 -1.99 1.31
C ASP A 582 -15.77 -1.58 0.97
N ARG A 583 -14.88 -1.65 1.98
CA ARG A 583 -13.42 -1.54 1.81
C ARG A 583 -12.86 -2.59 0.84
N TYR A 584 -13.33 -3.84 0.95
CA TYR A 584 -12.95 -4.91 0.03
C TYR A 584 -13.47 -4.65 -1.39
N LEU A 585 -14.70 -4.17 -1.57
CA LEU A 585 -15.26 -3.85 -2.89
C LEU A 585 -14.50 -2.69 -3.56
N GLU A 586 -14.17 -1.64 -2.81
CA GLU A 586 -13.31 -0.53 -3.27
C GLU A 586 -11.96 -1.06 -3.77
N ALA A 587 -11.26 -1.83 -2.93
CA ALA A 587 -9.95 -2.38 -3.22
C ALA A 587 -9.95 -3.40 -4.38
N LYS A 588 -10.94 -4.32 -4.43
CA LYS A 588 -11.16 -5.27 -5.54
C LYS A 588 -11.39 -4.52 -6.86
N THR A 589 -12.25 -3.51 -6.86
CA THR A 589 -12.58 -2.73 -8.07
C THR A 589 -11.37 -1.93 -8.56
N ARG A 590 -10.61 -1.32 -7.64
CA ARG A 590 -9.40 -0.57 -7.99
C ARG A 590 -8.29 -1.47 -8.52
N SER A 591 -8.02 -2.58 -7.84
CA SER A 591 -7.05 -3.59 -8.27
C SER A 591 -7.39 -4.19 -9.64
N MET A 592 -8.64 -4.65 -9.83
CA MET A 592 -9.09 -5.17 -11.12
C MET A 592 -9.04 -4.12 -12.24
N ARG A 593 -9.27 -2.83 -11.94
CA ARG A 593 -9.14 -1.74 -12.93
C ARG A 593 -7.69 -1.42 -13.29
N ASN A 594 -6.77 -1.41 -12.31
CA ASN A 594 -5.35 -1.25 -12.57
C ASN A 594 -4.85 -2.36 -13.51
N GLU A 595 -5.20 -3.60 -13.18
CA GLU A 595 -4.90 -4.77 -13.99
C GLU A 595 -5.61 -4.66 -15.37
N ASP A 596 -6.91 -4.41 -15.46
CA ASP A 596 -7.63 -4.25 -16.75
C ASP A 596 -7.02 -3.18 -17.70
N SER A 597 -6.30 -2.20 -17.16
CA SER A 597 -5.60 -1.17 -17.94
C SER A 597 -4.24 -1.59 -18.51
N GLY A 598 -3.63 -2.65 -17.97
CA GLY A 598 -2.26 -3.07 -18.30
C GLY A 598 -1.14 -2.11 -17.87
N PHE A 599 -1.46 -1.02 -17.18
CA PHE A 599 -0.53 0.06 -16.82
C PHE A 599 0.51 -0.33 -15.76
N ASP A 600 0.11 -1.15 -14.79
CA ASP A 600 1.01 -1.82 -13.84
C ASP A 600 0.48 -3.22 -13.61
N SER A 601 1.34 -4.23 -13.80
CA SER A 601 0.98 -5.59 -13.40
C SER A 601 1.10 -5.67 -11.88
N GLU A 602 0.01 -5.96 -11.16
CA GLU A 602 0.02 -6.00 -9.69
C GLU A 602 0.62 -7.33 -9.20
N LEU A 603 1.90 -7.56 -9.52
CA LEU A 603 2.75 -8.58 -8.95
C LEU A 603 3.21 -8.11 -7.56
N LEU A 604 2.96 -8.93 -6.54
CA LEU A 604 3.23 -8.55 -5.15
C LEU A 604 4.68 -8.82 -4.72
N LEU A 605 5.38 -9.77 -5.36
CA LEU A 605 6.78 -10.13 -5.07
C LEU A 605 7.81 -9.31 -5.87
N ARG A 606 7.65 -7.98 -5.88
CA ARG A 606 8.56 -7.03 -6.56
C ARG A 606 9.40 -6.24 -5.57
N ASP A 607 10.61 -5.85 -5.96
CA ASP A 607 11.49 -5.11 -5.03
C ASP A 607 10.91 -3.74 -4.67
N ILE A 608 10.99 -3.44 -3.37
CA ILE A 608 10.45 -2.24 -2.74
C ILE A 608 11.65 -1.43 -2.25
N LYS A 609 11.77 -0.21 -2.76
CA LYS A 609 12.94 0.66 -2.56
C LYS A 609 12.75 1.65 -1.42
N ASP A 610 11.50 2.01 -1.15
CA ASP A 610 11.07 2.98 -0.15
C ASP A 610 9.71 2.59 0.46
N LEU A 611 9.22 3.27 1.50
CA LEU A 611 7.88 3.04 2.04
C LEU A 611 6.76 3.59 1.12
N SER A 612 7.00 4.67 0.36
CA SER A 612 6.00 5.23 -0.56
C SER A 612 5.54 4.25 -1.66
N ASP A 613 6.44 3.35 -2.08
CA ASP A 613 6.17 2.22 -2.96
C ASP A 613 4.99 1.37 -2.47
N ILE A 614 4.88 1.12 -1.16
CA ILE A 614 3.95 0.11 -0.58
C ILE A 614 2.50 0.48 -0.85
N ASN A 615 2.14 1.76 -0.64
CA ASN A 615 0.79 2.29 -0.86
C ASN A 615 0.35 2.19 -2.33
N VAL A 616 1.29 2.25 -3.27
CA VAL A 616 1.03 2.07 -4.71
C VAL A 616 0.99 0.60 -5.09
N LYS A 617 1.99 -0.18 -4.63
CA LYS A 617 2.31 -1.52 -5.14
C LYS A 617 1.56 -2.68 -4.46
N CYS A 618 1.14 -2.51 -3.20
CA CYS A 618 0.63 -3.58 -2.35
C CYS A 618 -0.85 -3.42 -1.96
N SER A 619 -1.21 -2.22 -1.49
CA SER A 619 -2.35 -2.06 -0.55
C SER A 619 -3.74 -2.27 -1.15
N ASN A 620 -3.91 -2.30 -2.48
CA ASN A 620 -5.19 -2.65 -3.12
C ASN A 620 -5.39 -4.17 -3.19
N LYS A 621 -4.35 -4.92 -3.58
CA LYS A 621 -4.48 -6.35 -3.94
C LYS A 621 -4.11 -7.30 -2.80
N ALA A 622 -3.04 -7.01 -2.06
CA ALA A 622 -2.57 -7.86 -0.98
C ALA A 622 -3.61 -8.16 0.13
N PRO A 623 -4.45 -7.21 0.62
CA PRO A 623 -5.47 -7.52 1.63
C PRO A 623 -6.62 -8.39 1.09
N LEU A 624 -6.86 -8.45 -0.22
CA LEU A 624 -7.93 -9.25 -0.84
C LEU A 624 -7.71 -10.75 -0.62
N LEU A 625 -6.44 -11.20 -0.54
CA LEU A 625 -6.10 -12.58 -0.20
C LEU A 625 -6.57 -12.95 1.21
N PHE A 626 -6.29 -12.10 2.20
CA PHE A 626 -6.68 -12.39 3.58
C PHE A 626 -8.20 -12.32 3.77
N HIS A 627 -8.90 -11.44 3.03
CA HIS A 627 -10.36 -11.45 2.94
C HIS A 627 -10.88 -12.76 2.33
N MET A 628 -10.34 -13.19 1.17
CA MET A 628 -10.68 -14.48 0.54
C MET A 628 -10.53 -15.64 1.54
N LEU A 629 -9.36 -15.78 2.17
CA LEU A 629 -9.07 -16.90 3.08
C LEU A 629 -10.00 -16.92 4.30
N SER A 630 -10.28 -15.75 4.88
CA SER A 630 -11.22 -15.59 5.99
C SER A 630 -12.64 -16.02 5.61
N LYS A 631 -13.15 -15.53 4.48
CA LYS A 631 -14.52 -15.83 4.02
C LYS A 631 -14.71 -17.26 3.50
N THR A 632 -13.67 -17.89 2.95
CA THR A 632 -13.82 -19.16 2.21
C THR A 632 -13.32 -20.39 2.96
N PHE A 633 -12.27 -20.29 3.77
CA PHE A 633 -11.65 -21.45 4.43
C PHE A 633 -11.73 -21.42 5.96
N GLY A 634 -11.47 -20.29 6.61
CA GLY A 634 -11.31 -20.25 8.07
C GLY A 634 -12.51 -19.74 8.89
N GLY A 635 -13.48 -19.08 8.25
CA GLY A 635 -14.66 -18.50 8.91
C GLY A 635 -14.31 -17.45 9.96
N HIS A 636 -15.24 -17.22 10.91
CA HIS A 636 -15.11 -16.15 11.92
C HIS A 636 -13.86 -16.23 12.81
N HIS A 637 -13.24 -17.41 12.94
CA HIS A 637 -12.03 -17.61 13.76
C HIS A 637 -10.72 -17.65 12.95
N PHE A 638 -10.76 -17.38 11.63
CA PHE A 638 -9.58 -17.43 10.77
C PHE A 638 -8.44 -16.55 11.28
N LEU A 639 -8.74 -15.26 11.53
CA LEU A 639 -7.75 -14.27 11.93
C LEU A 639 -7.12 -14.61 13.28
N THR A 640 -7.93 -14.96 14.28
CA THR A 640 -7.42 -15.34 15.61
C THR A 640 -6.49 -16.55 15.52
N LYS A 641 -6.93 -17.63 14.85
CA LYS A 641 -6.11 -18.83 14.68
C LYS A 641 -4.82 -18.56 13.91
N LEU A 642 -4.87 -17.75 12.84
CA LEU A 642 -3.70 -17.38 12.06
C LEU A 642 -2.72 -16.53 12.87
N LEU A 643 -3.20 -15.49 13.55
CA LEU A 643 -2.38 -14.60 14.34
C LEU A 643 -1.74 -15.32 15.52
N THR A 644 -2.50 -16.03 16.36
CA THR A 644 -1.94 -16.84 17.46
C THR A 644 -0.94 -17.89 16.96
N THR A 645 -1.15 -18.49 15.78
CA THR A 645 -0.16 -19.44 15.20
C THR A 645 1.13 -18.74 14.77
N ILE A 646 1.06 -17.52 14.23
CA ILE A 646 2.22 -16.73 13.81
C ILE A 646 2.94 -16.16 15.04
N THR A 647 2.22 -15.57 16.00
CA THR A 647 2.82 -14.92 17.17
C THR A 647 3.52 -15.91 18.09
N ASN A 648 2.89 -17.06 18.39
CA ASN A 648 3.51 -18.10 19.22
C ASN A 648 4.79 -18.72 18.60
N LYS A 649 5.00 -18.58 17.29
CA LYS A 649 6.18 -19.13 16.59
C LYS A 649 7.24 -18.08 16.22
N HIS A 650 6.84 -16.82 16.02
CA HIS A 650 7.67 -15.83 15.31
C HIS A 650 7.73 -14.44 15.99
N LEU A 651 7.28 -14.31 17.25
CA LEU A 651 7.52 -13.09 18.04
C LEU A 651 9.02 -12.76 18.10
N TRP A 652 9.38 -11.49 17.90
CA TRP A 652 10.76 -11.01 17.77
C TRP A 652 11.59 -11.69 16.65
N SER A 653 10.92 -12.29 15.66
CA SER A 653 11.54 -13.03 14.56
C SER A 653 11.05 -12.54 13.19
N THR A 654 11.35 -13.31 12.14
CA THR A 654 11.06 -13.01 10.74
C THR A 654 10.27 -14.12 10.05
N ILE A 655 9.35 -13.72 9.17
CA ILE A 655 8.48 -14.62 8.39
C ILE A 655 8.73 -14.44 6.89
N ASN A 656 8.49 -15.50 6.12
CA ASN A 656 8.50 -15.49 4.66
C ASN A 656 7.24 -16.15 4.11
N LEU A 657 7.04 -16.07 2.79
CA LEU A 657 5.87 -16.62 2.11
C LEU A 657 5.67 -18.12 2.40
N ASN A 658 6.75 -18.91 2.49
CA ASN A 658 6.67 -20.34 2.77
C ASN A 658 6.11 -20.60 4.18
N LYS A 659 6.74 -20.01 5.22
CA LYS A 659 6.30 -20.07 6.64
C LYS A 659 4.85 -19.59 6.82
N LEU A 660 4.45 -18.54 6.09
CA LEU A 660 3.07 -18.06 6.10
C LEU A 660 2.12 -19.06 5.44
N SER A 661 2.48 -19.63 4.28
CA SER A 661 1.67 -20.64 3.59
C SER A 661 1.46 -21.89 4.46
N GLU A 662 2.49 -22.31 5.20
CA GLU A 662 2.45 -23.43 6.15
C GLU A 662 1.56 -23.12 7.35
N SER A 663 1.63 -21.89 7.88
CA SER A 663 0.75 -21.43 8.96
C SER A 663 -0.72 -21.36 8.52
N ILE A 664 -0.98 -20.91 7.30
CA ILE A 664 -2.32 -20.91 6.68
C ILE A 664 -2.79 -22.34 6.43
N PHE A 665 -1.92 -23.26 5.98
CA PHE A 665 -2.25 -24.68 5.85
C PHE A 665 -2.62 -25.31 7.20
N GLN A 666 -1.85 -25.05 8.26
CA GLN A 666 -2.13 -25.54 9.61
C GLN A 666 -3.49 -25.06 10.14
N VAL A 667 -3.84 -23.79 9.88
CA VAL A 667 -5.07 -23.16 10.38
C VAL A 667 -6.31 -23.55 9.58
N THR A 668 -6.18 -23.73 8.26
CA THR A 668 -7.31 -24.04 7.35
C THR A 668 -7.49 -25.53 7.07
N GLN A 669 -6.45 -26.35 7.35
CA GLN A 669 -6.34 -27.75 6.93
C GLN A 669 -6.53 -27.96 5.41
N SER A 670 -6.38 -26.89 4.61
CA SER A 670 -6.70 -26.86 3.19
C SER A 670 -5.45 -26.69 2.34
N LYS A 671 -5.10 -27.71 1.56
CA LYS A 671 -4.01 -27.59 0.58
C LYS A 671 -4.35 -26.56 -0.52
N GLN A 672 -5.63 -26.38 -0.83
CA GLN A 672 -6.10 -25.35 -1.77
C GLN A 672 -5.79 -23.94 -1.24
N ALA A 673 -5.98 -23.69 0.07
CA ALA A 673 -5.63 -22.41 0.69
C ALA A 673 -4.11 -22.12 0.61
N GLN A 674 -3.27 -23.14 0.85
CA GLN A 674 -1.81 -23.01 0.70
C GLN A 674 -1.40 -22.73 -0.76
N ASN A 675 -2.01 -23.43 -1.71
CA ASN A 675 -1.79 -23.21 -3.14
C ASN A 675 -2.19 -21.78 -3.55
N LEU A 676 -3.37 -21.31 -3.11
CA LEU A 676 -3.87 -19.97 -3.42
C LEU A 676 -2.92 -18.88 -2.93
N VAL A 677 -2.44 -18.95 -1.68
CA VAL A 677 -1.44 -18.02 -1.12
C VAL A 677 -0.21 -17.94 -2.03
N ASN A 678 0.37 -19.08 -2.37
CA ASN A 678 1.59 -19.13 -3.18
C ASN A 678 1.35 -18.62 -4.61
N GLN A 679 0.19 -18.90 -5.23
CA GLN A 679 -0.15 -18.38 -6.55
C GLN A 679 -0.40 -16.86 -6.55
N PHE A 680 -1.09 -16.34 -5.53
CA PHE A 680 -1.52 -14.94 -5.46
C PHE A 680 -0.36 -13.95 -5.31
N PHE A 681 0.72 -14.37 -4.64
CA PHE A 681 1.94 -13.56 -4.52
C PHE A 681 2.87 -13.65 -5.75
N HIS A 682 2.95 -14.83 -6.39
CA HIS A 682 3.85 -15.07 -7.53
C HIS A 682 3.29 -14.67 -8.91
N LYS A 683 1.99 -14.39 -9.04
CA LYS A 683 1.35 -14.15 -10.35
C LYS A 683 0.50 -12.87 -10.35
N SER A 684 0.59 -12.12 -11.45
CA SER A 684 -0.25 -10.96 -11.75
C SER A 684 -1.61 -11.36 -12.35
N GLY A 685 -2.54 -10.41 -12.41
CA GLY A 685 -3.92 -10.60 -12.83
C GLY A 685 -4.84 -11.12 -11.72
N TYR A 686 -6.06 -11.43 -12.15
CA TYR A 686 -7.17 -11.96 -11.36
C TYR A 686 -7.85 -13.12 -12.10
N SER A 687 -8.72 -13.88 -11.44
CA SER A 687 -9.42 -15.00 -12.10
C SER A 687 -10.63 -14.52 -12.90
N ALA A 688 -10.73 -14.91 -14.17
CA ALA A 688 -11.89 -14.69 -15.02
C ALA A 688 -12.50 -16.06 -15.36
N LEU A 689 -13.74 -16.31 -14.95
CA LEU A 689 -14.35 -17.63 -14.99
C LEU A 689 -15.64 -17.62 -15.83
N GLN A 690 -15.84 -18.65 -16.64
CA GLN A 690 -17.09 -18.91 -17.36
C GLN A 690 -17.86 -20.05 -16.69
N VAL A 691 -19.06 -19.73 -16.19
CA VAL A 691 -19.95 -20.66 -15.48
C VAL A 691 -21.15 -20.98 -16.38
N SER A 692 -21.27 -22.25 -16.79
CA SER A 692 -22.30 -22.71 -17.72
C SER A 692 -23.24 -23.71 -17.06
N ILE A 693 -24.53 -23.40 -17.05
CA ILE A 693 -25.60 -24.32 -16.63
C ILE A 693 -26.01 -25.19 -17.82
N ASN A 694 -25.88 -26.50 -17.66
CA ASN A 694 -26.54 -27.55 -18.46
C ASN A 694 -27.59 -28.26 -17.58
N ILE A 695 -28.46 -29.06 -18.20
CA ILE A 695 -29.70 -29.63 -17.62
C ILE A 695 -29.55 -30.12 -16.16
N ASN A 696 -28.55 -30.94 -15.86
CA ASN A 696 -28.27 -31.46 -14.51
C ASN A 696 -26.86 -31.09 -14.00
N THR A 697 -26.09 -30.31 -14.76
CA THR A 697 -24.64 -30.13 -14.52
C THR A 697 -24.18 -28.69 -14.73
N LEU A 698 -23.38 -28.22 -13.77
CA LEU A 698 -22.68 -26.95 -13.79
C LEU A 698 -21.25 -27.17 -14.26
N ASN A 699 -20.82 -26.49 -15.32
CA ASN A 699 -19.45 -26.55 -15.84
C ASN A 699 -18.73 -25.21 -15.57
N ILE A 700 -17.52 -25.27 -15.02
CA ILE A 700 -16.72 -24.11 -14.59
C ILE A 700 -15.41 -24.11 -15.37
N LYS A 701 -15.25 -23.15 -16.30
CA LYS A 701 -14.03 -23.03 -17.13
C LYS A 701 -13.28 -21.73 -16.86
N PRO A 702 -11.93 -21.76 -16.84
CA PRO A 702 -11.14 -20.54 -16.85
C PRO A 702 -11.25 -19.85 -18.21
N ILE A 703 -11.39 -18.53 -18.21
CA ILE A 703 -11.25 -17.68 -19.39
C ILE A 703 -9.76 -17.42 -19.57
N THR A 704 -9.24 -17.67 -20.77
CA THR A 704 -7.85 -17.41 -21.11
C THR A 704 -7.63 -15.93 -21.41
N ASN A 705 -6.72 -15.31 -20.68
CA ASN A 705 -6.22 -13.96 -20.92
C ASN A 705 -4.73 -14.07 -21.27
N GLY A 706 -4.30 -13.50 -22.40
CA GLY A 706 -2.97 -13.75 -22.96
C GLY A 706 -1.80 -13.40 -22.05
N ASN A 707 -2.02 -12.52 -21.06
CA ASN A 707 -0.97 -12.04 -20.16
C ASN A 707 -0.97 -12.77 -18.81
N TRP A 708 -2.10 -13.30 -18.33
CA TRP A 708 -2.30 -13.63 -16.90
C TRP A 708 -3.06 -14.93 -16.61
N THR A 709 -2.88 -15.42 -15.39
CA THR A 709 -3.32 -16.74 -14.95
C THR A 709 -4.52 -16.69 -14.01
N ASN A 710 -5.44 -17.64 -14.17
CA ASN A 710 -6.45 -17.94 -13.17
C ASN A 710 -5.83 -18.58 -11.91
N PHE A 711 -6.50 -18.39 -10.77
CA PHE A 711 -6.11 -18.91 -9.45
C PHE A 711 -6.94 -20.15 -9.08
N ASP A 712 -6.38 -20.99 -8.20
CA ASP A 712 -7.06 -22.12 -7.55
C ASP A 712 -8.01 -21.60 -6.45
N LEU A 713 -9.31 -21.52 -6.73
CA LEU A 713 -10.31 -20.86 -5.88
C LEU A 713 -11.43 -21.82 -5.40
N PRO A 714 -11.91 -21.71 -4.15
CA PRO A 714 -13.12 -22.41 -3.68
C PRO A 714 -14.38 -21.62 -4.05
N ILE A 715 -15.20 -22.10 -4.99
CA ILE A 715 -16.38 -21.35 -5.46
C ILE A 715 -17.65 -21.91 -4.81
N GLN A 716 -18.35 -21.03 -4.08
CA GLN A 716 -19.71 -21.28 -3.59
C GLN A 716 -20.73 -20.83 -4.63
N PHE A 717 -21.82 -21.58 -4.76
CA PHE A 717 -22.92 -21.28 -5.68
C PHE A 717 -24.26 -21.32 -4.94
N ILE A 718 -25.19 -20.45 -5.34
CA ILE A 718 -26.59 -20.48 -4.94
C ILE A 718 -27.46 -20.60 -6.18
N GLY A 719 -28.30 -21.63 -6.22
CA GLY A 719 -29.40 -21.77 -7.19
C GLY A 719 -30.72 -21.23 -6.65
N THR A 720 -31.77 -21.39 -7.44
CA THR A 720 -33.16 -21.07 -7.05
C THR A 720 -33.53 -21.62 -5.68
N LYS A 721 -34.40 -20.90 -4.94
CA LYS A 721 -34.86 -21.27 -3.58
C LYS A 721 -33.72 -21.37 -2.54
N ASN A 722 -32.64 -20.60 -2.72
CA ASN A 722 -31.45 -20.63 -1.86
C ASN A 722 -30.75 -22.01 -1.77
N THR A 723 -30.82 -22.82 -2.83
CA THR A 723 -30.13 -24.11 -2.93
C THR A 723 -28.61 -23.88 -3.00
N LYS A 724 -27.86 -24.33 -1.99
CA LYS A 724 -26.41 -24.12 -1.90
C LYS A 724 -25.62 -25.29 -2.51
N TYR A 725 -24.70 -24.99 -3.43
CA TYR A 725 -23.77 -25.94 -4.02
C TYR A 725 -22.32 -25.45 -3.82
N THR A 726 -21.39 -26.37 -3.59
CA THR A 726 -19.97 -26.03 -3.34
C THR A 726 -19.09 -26.69 -4.39
N GLY A 727 -18.47 -25.89 -5.26
CA GLY A 727 -17.50 -26.35 -6.24
C GLY A 727 -16.07 -26.25 -5.69
N LYS A 728 -15.38 -27.38 -5.58
CA LYS A 728 -13.92 -27.42 -5.42
C LYS A 728 -13.27 -27.03 -6.75
N SER A 729 -13.23 -25.73 -7.08
CA SER A 729 -12.76 -25.25 -8.38
C SER A 729 -11.22 -25.26 -8.50
N THR A 730 -10.67 -26.48 -8.49
CA THR A 730 -9.69 -26.81 -9.53
C THR A 730 -10.37 -26.68 -10.88
N ILE A 731 -9.67 -26.08 -11.85
CA ILE A 731 -10.11 -25.87 -13.23
C ILE A 731 -10.77 -27.13 -13.85
N ASP A 732 -11.83 -26.92 -14.63
CA ASP A 732 -12.63 -27.93 -15.35
C ASP A 732 -13.47 -28.91 -14.48
N THR A 733 -13.71 -28.61 -13.19
CA THR A 733 -14.73 -29.36 -12.43
C THR A 733 -16.15 -29.22 -12.98
N THR A 734 -16.87 -30.34 -12.99
CA THR A 734 -18.33 -30.39 -13.17
C THR A 734 -19.00 -30.64 -11.82
N VAL A 735 -20.07 -29.89 -11.51
CA VAL A 735 -20.86 -30.04 -10.27
C VAL A 735 -22.30 -30.41 -10.63
N ASN A 736 -22.86 -31.41 -9.95
CA ASN A 736 -24.26 -31.82 -10.14
C ASN A 736 -25.21 -30.83 -9.46
N ILE A 737 -26.30 -30.47 -10.13
CA ILE A 737 -27.32 -29.52 -9.66
C ILE A 737 -28.72 -30.13 -9.73
N ASP A 738 -29.69 -29.50 -9.06
CA ASP A 738 -31.10 -29.92 -9.12
C ASP A 738 -31.68 -29.58 -10.50
N PRO A 739 -32.38 -30.51 -11.21
CA PRO A 739 -32.96 -30.23 -12.53
C PRO A 739 -33.99 -29.09 -12.57
N SER A 740 -34.51 -28.65 -11.43
CA SER A 740 -35.42 -27.50 -11.30
C SER A 740 -34.70 -26.14 -11.17
N THR A 741 -33.36 -26.12 -11.19
CA THR A 741 -32.54 -24.90 -11.04
C THR A 741 -32.65 -24.00 -12.28
N SER A 742 -33.45 -22.93 -12.22
CA SER A 742 -33.65 -22.03 -13.37
C SER A 742 -32.54 -20.99 -13.56
N TYR A 743 -31.79 -20.69 -12.50
CA TYR A 743 -30.56 -19.87 -12.51
C TYR A 743 -29.60 -20.30 -11.41
N ILE A 744 -28.34 -19.88 -11.53
CA ILE A 744 -27.32 -20.00 -10.49
C ILE A 744 -26.49 -18.72 -10.38
N ILE A 745 -26.09 -18.37 -9.16
CA ILE A 745 -25.12 -17.32 -8.87
C ILE A 745 -23.88 -17.96 -8.24
N ALA A 746 -22.73 -17.63 -8.80
CA ALA A 746 -21.41 -17.95 -8.27
C ALA A 746 -20.89 -16.79 -7.40
N ASP A 747 -20.15 -17.15 -6.34
CA ASP A 747 -19.66 -16.21 -5.32
C ASP A 747 -20.75 -15.28 -4.75
N PRO A 748 -21.85 -15.80 -4.19
CA PRO A 748 -22.96 -14.99 -3.67
C PRO A 748 -22.58 -14.11 -2.47
N SER A 749 -21.40 -14.34 -1.87
CA SER A 749 -20.84 -13.54 -0.78
C SER A 749 -19.81 -12.49 -1.24
N ASN A 750 -19.54 -12.38 -2.56
CA ASN A 750 -18.49 -11.56 -3.17
C ASN A 750 -17.08 -11.83 -2.61
N ALA A 751 -16.86 -13.01 -2.01
CA ALA A 751 -15.66 -13.34 -1.26
C ALA A 751 -14.42 -13.48 -2.15
N LEU A 752 -14.56 -13.71 -3.46
CA LEU A 752 -13.47 -14.08 -4.37
C LEU A 752 -12.91 -12.90 -5.16
N TYR A 753 -11.58 -12.89 -5.34
CA TYR A 753 -10.89 -12.02 -6.29
C TYR A 753 -11.00 -12.58 -7.73
N ALA A 754 -12.23 -12.63 -8.21
CA ALA A 754 -12.60 -13.12 -9.53
C ALA A 754 -13.70 -12.27 -10.17
N ARG A 755 -13.71 -12.27 -11.52
CA ARG A 755 -14.87 -11.90 -12.35
C ARG A 755 -15.56 -13.17 -12.84
N ILE A 756 -16.88 -13.18 -12.89
CA ILE A 756 -17.64 -14.39 -13.25
C ILE A 756 -18.66 -14.09 -14.35
N LEU A 757 -18.41 -14.69 -15.53
CA LEU A 757 -19.29 -14.66 -16.68
C LEU A 757 -20.15 -15.91 -16.74
N TYR A 758 -21.34 -15.81 -17.32
CA TYR A 758 -22.29 -16.90 -17.41
C TYR A 758 -22.67 -17.24 -18.86
N ASN A 759 -23.30 -18.40 -19.06
CA ASN A 759 -23.96 -18.69 -20.34
C ASN A 759 -25.25 -17.89 -20.53
N SER A 760 -25.67 -17.77 -21.79
CA SER A 760 -26.84 -16.97 -22.23
C SER A 760 -28.13 -17.30 -21.48
N ASN A 761 -28.37 -18.59 -21.20
CA ASN A 761 -29.55 -19.08 -20.50
C ASN A 761 -29.59 -18.54 -19.05
N ASN A 762 -28.49 -18.66 -18.29
CA ASN A 762 -28.45 -18.16 -16.92
C ASN A 762 -28.59 -16.64 -16.87
N TYR A 763 -27.92 -15.92 -17.77
CA TYR A 763 -28.06 -14.47 -17.90
C TYR A 763 -29.52 -14.06 -18.18
N LYS A 764 -30.22 -14.75 -19.10
CA LYS A 764 -31.64 -14.54 -19.37
C LYS A 764 -32.51 -14.78 -18.13
N SER A 765 -32.27 -15.84 -17.37
CA SER A 765 -33.03 -16.14 -16.15
C SER A 765 -32.85 -15.06 -15.08
N ILE A 766 -31.62 -14.67 -14.76
CA ILE A 766 -31.32 -13.61 -13.77
C ILE A 766 -31.92 -12.26 -14.23
N ALA A 767 -31.76 -11.91 -15.51
CA ALA A 767 -32.36 -10.72 -16.09
C ALA A 767 -33.89 -10.72 -16.01
N SER A 768 -34.53 -11.89 -16.04
CA SER A 768 -35.99 -12.01 -15.96
C SER A 768 -36.49 -11.69 -14.55
N CYS A 769 -35.92 -12.29 -13.50
CA CYS A 769 -36.35 -12.07 -12.11
C CYS A 769 -35.90 -10.73 -11.50
N THR A 770 -34.85 -10.08 -12.03
CA THR A 770 -34.34 -8.78 -11.56
C THR A 770 -35.46 -7.72 -11.41
N PRO A 771 -35.53 -6.92 -10.32
CA PRO A 771 -34.58 -6.86 -9.22
C PRO A 771 -34.83 -7.94 -8.14
N ASP A 772 -36.03 -8.50 -8.06
CA ASP A 772 -36.49 -9.34 -6.95
C ASP A 772 -36.27 -10.83 -7.24
N CYS A 773 -35.02 -11.24 -7.46
CA CYS A 773 -34.66 -12.65 -7.61
C CYS A 773 -34.61 -13.35 -6.24
N ASP A 774 -35.37 -14.43 -6.05
CA ASP A 774 -35.48 -15.18 -4.78
C ASP A 774 -34.14 -15.43 -4.07
N GLY A 775 -33.94 -14.78 -2.92
CA GLY A 775 -32.75 -14.97 -2.08
C GLY A 775 -31.49 -14.24 -2.52
N ILE A 776 -31.59 -13.32 -3.49
CA ILE A 776 -30.44 -12.61 -4.07
C ILE A 776 -30.51 -11.11 -3.73
N GLU A 777 -29.50 -10.63 -3.01
CA GLU A 777 -29.34 -9.21 -2.73
C GLU A 777 -29.08 -8.39 -4.01
N LYS A 778 -29.66 -7.18 -4.11
CA LYS A 778 -29.52 -6.26 -5.26
C LYS A 778 -28.06 -6.06 -5.70
N GLN A 779 -27.15 -5.92 -4.74
CA GLN A 779 -25.71 -5.75 -4.98
C GLN A 779 -25.06 -6.92 -5.73
N ASN A 780 -25.53 -8.15 -5.53
CA ASN A 780 -25.07 -9.32 -6.29
C ASN A 780 -25.52 -9.24 -7.75
N ILE A 781 -26.76 -8.81 -8.01
CA ILE A 781 -27.30 -8.63 -9.37
C ILE A 781 -26.54 -7.52 -10.10
N GLU A 782 -26.26 -6.41 -9.41
CA GLU A 782 -25.49 -5.29 -9.94
C GLU A 782 -24.06 -5.72 -10.31
N ARG A 783 -23.37 -6.48 -9.44
CA ARG A 783 -22.05 -7.06 -9.77
C ARG A 783 -22.10 -7.96 -11.01
N ILE A 784 -23.12 -8.82 -11.13
CA ILE A 784 -23.26 -9.76 -12.25
C ILE A 784 -23.42 -9.03 -13.59
N PHE A 785 -24.14 -7.90 -13.61
CA PHE A 785 -24.27 -7.11 -14.83
C PHE A 785 -23.06 -6.21 -15.12
N ASN A 786 -22.31 -5.77 -14.09
CA ASN A 786 -21.02 -5.12 -14.28
C ASN A 786 -19.98 -6.07 -14.91
N ASP A 787 -19.85 -7.29 -14.37
CA ASP A 787 -18.97 -8.33 -14.92
C ASP A 787 -19.39 -8.76 -16.33
N PHE A 788 -20.70 -8.89 -16.59
CA PHE A 788 -21.23 -9.08 -17.94
C PHE A 788 -20.79 -7.96 -18.90
N CYS A 789 -20.92 -6.70 -18.50
CA CYS A 789 -20.53 -5.57 -19.34
C CYS A 789 -19.02 -5.54 -19.62
N TRP A 790 -18.18 -5.85 -18.62
CA TRP A 790 -16.75 -6.06 -18.83
C TRP A 790 -16.50 -7.21 -19.82
N GLY A 791 -17.17 -8.35 -19.65
CA GLY A 791 -17.00 -9.53 -20.49
C GLY A 791 -17.49 -9.35 -21.93
N LEU A 792 -18.54 -8.55 -22.13
CA LEU A 792 -19.03 -8.14 -23.44
C LEU A 792 -18.00 -7.25 -24.14
N LEU A 793 -17.61 -6.14 -23.52
CA LEU A 793 -16.73 -5.13 -24.12
C LEU A 793 -15.31 -5.65 -24.40
N ASN A 794 -14.82 -6.62 -23.62
CA ASN A 794 -13.52 -7.29 -23.83
C ASN A 794 -13.59 -8.55 -24.72
N ASN A 795 -14.74 -8.82 -25.36
CA ASN A 795 -14.99 -10.01 -26.19
C ASN A 795 -14.63 -11.36 -25.50
N LYS A 796 -15.06 -11.51 -24.24
CA LYS A 796 -14.82 -12.70 -23.40
C LYS A 796 -16.02 -13.62 -23.26
N LEU A 797 -17.21 -13.17 -23.70
CA LEU A 797 -18.40 -14.01 -23.80
C LEU A 797 -18.32 -14.92 -25.02
N THR A 798 -18.72 -16.18 -24.87
CA THR A 798 -18.68 -17.19 -25.93
C THR A 798 -20.07 -17.78 -26.19
N TYR A 799 -20.24 -18.48 -27.31
CA TYR A 799 -21.37 -19.37 -27.52
C TYR A 799 -21.05 -20.73 -26.90
N SER A 800 -22.04 -21.31 -26.23
CA SER A 800 -21.95 -22.59 -25.52
C SER A 800 -21.91 -23.78 -26.47
N THR A 801 -22.34 -23.60 -27.72
CA THR A 801 -22.54 -24.67 -28.71
C THR A 801 -21.82 -24.40 -30.04
N SER A 802 -21.39 -25.47 -30.70
CA SER A 802 -20.82 -25.46 -32.06
C SER A 802 -21.76 -26.01 -33.13
N ILE A 803 -22.98 -26.42 -32.74
CA ILE A 803 -23.99 -27.03 -33.60
C ILE A 803 -24.93 -25.94 -34.15
N GLU A 804 -25.26 -25.97 -35.44
CA GLU A 804 -26.04 -24.90 -36.10
C GLU A 804 -27.48 -24.76 -35.58
N SER A 805 -28.13 -25.87 -35.20
CA SER A 805 -29.46 -25.85 -34.58
C SER A 805 -29.45 -25.11 -33.24
N ASP A 806 -28.42 -25.35 -32.44
CA ASP A 806 -28.37 -24.95 -31.04
C ASP A 806 -27.86 -23.52 -30.93
N THR A 807 -26.89 -23.15 -31.78
CA THR A 807 -26.44 -21.77 -31.94
C THR A 807 -27.55 -20.84 -32.44
N LYS A 808 -28.53 -21.33 -33.23
CA LYS A 808 -29.75 -20.56 -33.58
C LYS A 808 -30.63 -20.29 -32.35
N THR A 809 -30.77 -21.28 -31.47
CA THR A 809 -31.53 -21.15 -30.22
C THR A 809 -30.81 -20.21 -29.24
N GLU A 810 -29.50 -20.40 -29.06
CA GLU A 810 -28.64 -19.54 -28.24
C GLU A 810 -28.57 -18.10 -28.75
N LYS A 811 -28.57 -17.89 -30.08
CA LYS A 811 -28.68 -16.59 -30.74
C LYS A 811 -30.00 -15.88 -30.42
N ASP A 812 -31.08 -16.60 -30.17
CA ASP A 812 -32.34 -15.99 -29.72
C ASP A 812 -32.35 -15.73 -28.20
N THR A 813 -31.80 -16.63 -27.38
CA THR A 813 -31.58 -16.38 -25.94
C THR A 813 -30.78 -15.10 -25.71
N TRP A 814 -29.67 -14.88 -26.44
CA TRP A 814 -28.89 -13.64 -26.36
C TRP A 814 -29.71 -12.39 -26.73
N LYS A 815 -30.52 -12.43 -27.80
CA LYS A 815 -31.42 -11.32 -28.17
C LYS A 815 -32.44 -11.03 -27.07
N GLN A 816 -33.06 -12.06 -26.50
CA GLN A 816 -34.06 -11.91 -25.45
C GLN A 816 -33.43 -11.28 -24.20
N PHE A 817 -32.27 -11.78 -23.77
CA PHE A 817 -31.51 -11.22 -22.65
C PHE A 817 -31.12 -9.75 -22.87
N PHE A 818 -30.49 -9.42 -24.02
CA PHE A 818 -30.11 -8.04 -24.35
C PHE A 818 -31.33 -7.10 -24.38
N LYS A 819 -32.46 -7.54 -24.94
CA LYS A 819 -33.72 -6.78 -24.95
C LYS A 819 -34.27 -6.55 -23.54
N ILE A 820 -34.23 -7.56 -22.66
CA ILE A 820 -34.67 -7.43 -21.26
C ILE A 820 -33.78 -6.42 -20.52
N ILE A 821 -32.46 -6.56 -20.59
CA ILE A 821 -31.52 -5.69 -19.89
C ILE A 821 -31.55 -4.26 -20.42
N SER A 822 -31.55 -4.06 -21.74
CA SER A 822 -31.70 -2.73 -22.36
C SER A 822 -33.03 -2.06 -21.99
N LYS A 823 -34.11 -2.83 -21.77
CA LYS A 823 -35.37 -2.29 -21.25
C LYS A 823 -35.23 -1.88 -19.78
N LYS A 824 -34.78 -2.80 -18.91
CA LYS A 824 -34.66 -2.56 -17.47
C LYS A 824 -33.69 -1.42 -17.11
N ASN A 825 -32.65 -1.21 -17.93
CA ASN A 825 -31.75 -0.06 -17.83
C ASN A 825 -32.47 1.28 -18.11
N ARG A 826 -33.28 1.33 -19.18
CA ARG A 826 -34.12 2.51 -19.51
C ARG A 826 -35.25 2.75 -18.50
N GLU A 827 -35.69 1.71 -17.80
CA GLU A 827 -36.64 1.79 -16.69
C GLU A 827 -35.99 2.21 -15.35
N GLY A 828 -34.68 2.48 -15.35
CA GLY A 828 -33.96 3.01 -14.18
C GLY A 828 -33.65 1.98 -13.10
N ILE A 829 -33.95 0.69 -13.30
CA ILE A 829 -33.83 -0.38 -12.29
C ILE A 829 -32.39 -0.54 -11.76
N PHE A 830 -31.41 -0.17 -12.58
CA PHE A 830 -29.99 -0.25 -12.29
C PHE A 830 -29.32 1.12 -12.01
N SER A 831 -30.10 2.19 -11.86
CA SER A 831 -29.58 3.55 -11.64
C SER A 831 -29.99 4.07 -10.27
N THR A 832 -29.01 4.45 -9.44
CA THR A 832 -29.24 5.43 -8.37
C THR A 832 -29.19 6.84 -8.97
N ARG A 833 -29.37 7.88 -8.15
CA ARG A 833 -29.48 9.27 -8.62
C ARG A 833 -28.14 9.92 -9.00
N ASP A 834 -27.02 9.27 -8.71
CA ASP A 834 -25.68 9.75 -8.97
C ASP A 834 -25.05 9.10 -10.22
N TYR A 835 -24.65 9.93 -11.17
CA TYR A 835 -24.19 9.57 -12.52
C TYR A 835 -22.83 8.84 -12.58
N ARG A 836 -22.33 8.31 -11.46
CA ARG A 836 -21.01 7.66 -11.34
C ARG A 836 -21.07 6.14 -11.23
N ASP A 837 -22.20 5.60 -10.82
CA ASP A 837 -22.37 4.19 -10.48
C ASP A 837 -23.30 3.46 -11.48
N GLU A 838 -23.17 3.76 -12.79
CA GLU A 838 -23.87 3.03 -13.85
C GLU A 838 -23.42 1.56 -13.89
N VAL A 839 -24.26 0.67 -13.33
CA VAL A 839 -24.11 -0.79 -13.39
C VAL A 839 -23.92 -1.29 -14.83
N ILE A 840 -24.65 -0.69 -15.76
CA ILE A 840 -24.59 -0.95 -17.21
C ILE A 840 -24.16 0.36 -17.87
N SER A 841 -22.85 0.51 -18.03
CA SER A 841 -22.26 1.71 -18.62
C SER A 841 -22.86 2.04 -19.99
N GLN A 842 -22.89 3.33 -20.34
CA GLN A 842 -23.29 3.81 -21.67
C GLN A 842 -22.67 2.99 -22.82
N GLU A 843 -21.38 2.64 -22.77
CA GLU A 843 -20.72 1.81 -23.80
C GLU A 843 -21.33 0.40 -23.90
N CYS A 844 -21.53 -0.26 -22.76
CA CYS A 844 -22.15 -1.58 -22.71
C CYS A 844 -23.58 -1.52 -23.28
N ASN A 845 -24.37 -0.55 -22.82
CA ASN A 845 -25.74 -0.34 -23.25
C ASN A 845 -25.86 -0.07 -24.76
N CYS A 846 -24.91 0.64 -25.37
CA CYS A 846 -24.84 0.83 -26.82
C CYS A 846 -24.75 -0.51 -27.58
N CYS A 847 -24.02 -1.50 -27.05
CA CYS A 847 -23.88 -2.82 -27.68
C CYS A 847 -25.07 -3.77 -27.47
N LEU A 848 -26.05 -3.43 -26.60
CA LEU A 848 -27.22 -4.27 -26.32
C LEU A 848 -28.39 -4.10 -27.31
N ASP A 849 -28.37 -3.10 -28.18
CA ASP A 849 -29.39 -2.93 -29.22
C ASP A 849 -28.80 -2.28 -30.48
N LYS A 850 -28.89 -2.99 -31.61
CA LYS A 850 -28.48 -2.49 -32.93
C LYS A 850 -29.29 -1.28 -33.41
N SER A 851 -30.46 -1.01 -32.83
CA SER A 851 -31.18 0.25 -33.06
C SER A 851 -30.39 1.47 -32.55
N SER A 852 -29.64 1.31 -31.44
CA SER A 852 -28.78 2.33 -30.84
C SER A 852 -27.68 2.81 -31.77
N ALA A 853 -27.21 1.99 -32.73
CA ALA A 853 -26.22 2.39 -33.72
C ALA A 853 -26.63 3.62 -34.57
N ARG A 854 -27.94 3.96 -34.59
CA ARG A 854 -28.48 5.16 -35.24
C ARG A 854 -28.44 6.41 -34.35
N SER A 855 -28.27 6.26 -33.03
CA SER A 855 -28.13 7.37 -32.08
C SER A 855 -26.76 8.02 -32.21
N SER A 856 -26.70 9.35 -32.14
CA SER A 856 -25.44 10.12 -32.17
C SER A 856 -24.45 9.70 -31.10
N ALA A 857 -24.92 9.33 -29.91
CA ALA A 857 -24.08 8.87 -28.79
C ALA A 857 -23.45 7.48 -29.05
N CYS A 858 -24.23 6.54 -29.58
CA CYS A 858 -23.79 5.15 -29.75
C CYS A 858 -23.19 4.82 -31.13
N LYS A 859 -23.39 5.67 -32.15
CA LYS A 859 -22.90 5.45 -33.54
C LYS A 859 -21.40 5.14 -33.62
N TRP A 860 -20.58 5.87 -32.85
CA TRP A 860 -19.12 5.67 -32.83
C TRP A 860 -18.72 4.42 -32.03
N ILE A 861 -19.29 4.24 -30.85
CA ILE A 861 -19.08 3.06 -29.98
C ILE A 861 -19.48 1.77 -30.73
N TRP A 862 -20.54 1.81 -31.52
CA TRP A 862 -20.96 0.67 -32.33
C TRP A 862 -19.92 0.28 -33.37
N LYS A 863 -19.46 1.25 -34.18
CA LYS A 863 -18.46 1.04 -35.23
C LYS A 863 -17.09 0.61 -34.69
N ASP A 864 -16.65 1.18 -33.57
CA ASP A 864 -15.30 0.92 -33.04
C ASP A 864 -15.24 -0.21 -32.00
N LYS A 865 -16.30 -0.47 -31.23
CA LYS A 865 -16.33 -1.58 -30.26
C LYS A 865 -17.34 -2.65 -30.66
N CYS A 866 -18.63 -2.32 -30.73
CA CYS A 866 -19.68 -3.34 -30.77
C CYS A 866 -19.63 -4.28 -31.99
N GLU A 867 -19.27 -3.80 -33.19
CA GLU A 867 -19.14 -4.65 -34.39
C GLU A 867 -17.96 -5.62 -34.36
N LYS A 868 -16.97 -5.39 -33.48
CA LYS A 868 -15.80 -6.25 -33.26
C LYS A 868 -16.04 -7.34 -32.21
N ILE A 869 -17.15 -7.29 -31.46
CA ILE A 869 -17.51 -8.27 -30.43
C ILE A 869 -18.28 -9.44 -31.06
N ASP A 870 -17.77 -10.67 -30.93
CA ASP A 870 -18.30 -11.86 -31.58
C ASP A 870 -19.74 -12.18 -31.16
N VAL A 871 -20.09 -12.00 -29.89
CA VAL A 871 -21.46 -12.24 -29.42
C VAL A 871 -22.43 -11.22 -30.00
N VAL A 872 -22.07 -9.93 -30.04
CA VAL A 872 -22.89 -8.88 -30.67
C VAL A 872 -23.05 -9.16 -32.16
N LYS A 873 -21.95 -9.48 -32.85
CA LYS A 873 -21.92 -9.79 -34.28
C LYS A 873 -22.79 -11.00 -34.62
N LYS A 874 -22.61 -12.14 -33.94
CA LYS A 874 -23.43 -13.35 -34.14
C LYS A 874 -24.90 -13.13 -33.75
N THR A 875 -25.19 -12.28 -32.76
CA THR A 875 -26.56 -11.96 -32.32
C THR A 875 -27.32 -11.10 -33.35
N PHE A 876 -26.69 -10.05 -33.89
CA PHE A 876 -27.38 -8.99 -34.64
C PHE A 876 -27.10 -8.92 -36.15
N TYR A 877 -26.22 -9.76 -36.69
CA TYR A 877 -26.13 -9.99 -38.14
C TYR A 877 -26.97 -11.23 -38.48
N LYS A 878 -27.43 -11.35 -39.73
CA LYS A 878 -28.31 -12.46 -40.14
C LYS A 878 -27.55 -13.77 -40.09
#